data_AF-A0A1H7NKS9-F1
#
_entry.id   AF-A0A1H7NKS9-F1
#
_cell.length_a   1.000
_cell.length_b   1.000
_cell.length_c   1.000
_cell.angle_alpha   90.00
_cell.angle_beta   90.00
_cell.angle_gamma   90.00
#
_symmetry.space_group_name_H-M   'P 1'
#
loop_
_entity.id
_entity.type
_entity.pdbx_description
1 polymer ?
#
loop_
_entity_poly.entity_id
_entity_poly.type
_entity_poly.pdbx_seq_one_letter_code
_entity_poly.pdbx_strand_id
1 'polypeptide(L)'
;MHTNKLKNDDNKVVSRDSDVDLISNEDLFLLLKKRYNQKWINYKEHGKEISEGIFYETICLLENLERQLGLVYERAYPTRDEFLSAQEHGDQQRLNQIITFYEDLRVERDLIKYAQPTHNFSKNVASYIAYLERYPDTLFWKRGQRWQVETFPYEAIFDFFEKYLSVLHVGQTEPKELAESENIDSEVATCLTEELTLGVYKQFDEGVRQFNEFLAIHKSSRVMCFEITLTPQEHTIGRKWQALSRKRIELRGCFRLLVERYGLLAEYSRIEIGINSSLVLQWILLFKNQKLDSRKIRAVIQKDLELQMDADEHLGNKPFKVDIQDLGRLIQSLDPRYKEVIKARSRFERKAFEYWVLGYFYRVDSFLKPDLVRVADSIYVDKYLEHPVSLMAIKRSSSNDHNVNLLQDREKIEACVEKIDDFIDLDFSVEAKQIWKNNNLPKQAKDDLKLLALVYSQYKNMLPFGWREQENCVQLFVSIEHFMRLVQYNPVQILIEEYLPQSQIEKAPLKCLSQLAKQYLHIAQQLKQLGLNLIEKLEKLEKLEKLEKLEKLEKLDFIGWRVRIFLRLFIRNRWNFKINRDGIADLKFCLDSFKNLDNYIAGDLKGGPSFFDIEKQEIVSVKRNKAKAKDYLNQTIRQDVFAFRLKFSYQPNNDFTTEDNITAFNALLTDFLKNLKRTRKISGESLVAYVGTRMFIDGVLNTDITLIFNAQTLSDYDEQKNEECIKQSRTKVIEYWGKYISIKKEKISKRKKGSLDTSPNYLKLFINENLKISQSAMITSLPRSLDFLHIKHYDSKKLQTFKSELADCYSAHGLLCRWEFNLLENLDSTDKGYRSRSLDQFLKGHVVSEKPKQPKTKQGDILTQSKMKETVGLDEEYVDHEAQVVSMEELSSKFIQRAIDAFDSIK
;
A
#
# COMPACT_ATOMS: atom_id res chain seq x y z
N MET A 1 22.86 46.51 60.52
CA MET A 1 22.74 45.70 61.74
C MET A 1 22.72 44.22 61.35
N HIS A 2 23.22 43.35 62.23
CA HIS A 2 23.05 41.88 62.14
C HIS A 2 21.56 41.52 62.43
N THR A 3 21.03 40.34 62.10
CA THR A 3 21.52 38.99 62.47
C THR A 3 21.38 37.89 61.41
N ASN A 4 22.40 37.03 61.37
CA ASN A 4 22.43 35.56 61.24
C ASN A 4 21.13 34.90 60.72
N LYS A 5 21.10 34.13 59.63
CA LYS A 5 22.08 33.17 59.07
C LYS A 5 22.43 32.03 60.05
N LEU A 6 21.71 30.91 59.93
CA LEU A 6 22.07 29.62 60.50
C LEU A 6 22.28 28.64 59.33
N LYS A 7 23.31 27.81 59.41
CA LYS A 7 23.75 26.87 58.37
C LYS A 7 23.53 25.44 58.87
N ASN A 8 23.37 24.52 57.93
CA ASN A 8 23.55 23.06 57.94
C ASN A 8 22.71 22.58 56.72
N ASP A 9 23.27 22.13 55.59
CA ASP A 9 24.42 21.24 55.36
C ASP A 9 24.21 19.91 56.13
N ASP A 10 24.16 18.72 55.52
CA ASP A 10 24.41 18.34 54.12
C ASP A 10 23.52 17.15 53.67
N ASN A 11 23.82 16.54 52.51
CA ASN A 11 23.18 15.33 51.94
C ASN A 11 21.76 15.51 51.36
N LYS A 12 21.61 16.47 50.42
CA LYS A 12 20.87 16.16 49.19
C LYS A 12 21.88 15.88 48.08
N VAL A 13 21.79 14.69 47.46
CA VAL A 13 22.51 14.41 46.21
C VAL A 13 21.89 15.28 45.13
N VAL A 14 22.58 16.36 44.76
CA VAL A 14 22.19 17.20 43.62
C VAL A 14 22.55 16.44 42.35
N SER A 15 21.55 15.77 41.77
CA SER A 15 21.67 15.21 40.42
C SER A 15 21.88 16.33 39.41
N ARG A 16 23.14 16.50 38.99
CA ARG A 16 23.46 17.23 37.77
C ARG A 16 23.03 16.35 36.59
N ASP A 17 21.96 16.74 35.90
CA ASP A 17 22.05 17.16 34.49
C ASP A 17 20.66 17.28 33.84
N SER A 18 20.18 18.52 33.71
CA SER A 18 19.32 18.99 32.59
C SER A 18 18.93 20.46 32.82
N ASP A 19 19.23 21.33 31.85
CA ASP A 19 18.75 22.73 31.80
C ASP A 19 17.29 22.81 31.28
N VAL A 20 16.52 21.73 31.46
CA VAL A 20 15.29 21.41 30.71
C VAL A 20 14.06 21.69 31.57
N ASP A 21 13.28 22.69 31.17
CA ASP A 21 12.10 23.21 31.89
C ASP A 21 10.85 22.35 31.61
N LEU A 22 10.93 21.06 31.97
CA LEU A 22 9.88 20.06 31.82
C LEU A 22 8.88 20.10 33.00
N ILE A 23 7.61 19.76 32.75
CA ILE A 23 6.55 19.74 33.78
C ILE A 23 6.88 18.78 34.95
N SER A 24 6.73 19.27 36.18
CA SER A 24 6.99 18.51 37.41
C SER A 24 6.02 17.32 37.58
N ASN A 25 6.28 16.41 38.54
CA ASN A 25 5.32 15.34 38.85
C ASN A 25 4.04 15.94 39.45
N GLU A 26 4.24 16.90 40.36
CA GLU A 26 3.22 17.60 41.12
C GLU A 26 2.26 18.37 40.20
N ASP A 27 2.81 19.13 39.24
CA ASP A 27 2.02 19.90 38.27
C ASP A 27 1.34 19.01 37.23
N LEU A 28 1.98 17.90 36.83
CA LEU A 28 1.37 16.91 35.93
C LEU A 28 0.18 16.21 36.60
N PHE A 29 0.33 15.72 37.84
CA PHE A 29 -0.78 15.13 38.58
C PHE A 29 -1.85 16.17 38.95
N LEU A 30 -1.49 17.42 39.22
CA LEU A 30 -2.44 18.52 39.42
C LEU A 30 -3.28 18.81 38.16
N LEU A 31 -2.66 18.80 36.98
CA LEU A 31 -3.34 18.90 35.69
C LEU A 31 -4.26 17.69 35.44
N LEU A 32 -3.76 16.47 35.65
CA LEU A 32 -4.52 15.23 35.48
C LEU A 32 -5.74 15.17 36.41
N LYS A 33 -5.63 15.60 37.68
CA LYS A 33 -6.74 15.69 38.64
C LYS A 33 -7.82 16.67 38.22
N LYS A 34 -7.47 17.79 37.59
CA LYS A 34 -8.48 18.73 37.04
C LYS A 34 -9.07 18.24 35.71
N ARG A 35 -8.31 17.47 34.92
CA ARG A 35 -8.74 16.85 33.66
C ARG A 35 -9.76 15.74 33.92
N TYR A 36 -9.35 14.69 34.63
CA TYR A 36 -10.21 13.57 35.05
C TYR A 36 -11.03 13.97 36.28
N ASN A 37 -11.86 15.00 36.16
CA ASN A 37 -12.69 15.53 37.25
C ASN A 37 -13.90 14.63 37.62
N GLN A 38 -14.10 13.52 36.91
CA GLN A 38 -15.24 12.63 37.08
C GLN A 38 -14.99 11.66 38.24
N LYS A 39 -15.82 11.77 39.29
CA LYS A 39 -15.75 10.90 40.47
C LYS A 39 -16.38 9.54 40.23
N TRP A 40 -15.67 8.48 40.60
CA TRP A 40 -16.11 7.10 40.54
C TRP A 40 -17.38 6.85 41.37
N ILE A 41 -17.47 7.45 42.57
CA ILE A 41 -18.65 7.37 43.46
C ILE A 41 -19.94 7.78 42.74
N ASN A 42 -19.90 8.86 41.94
CA ASN A 42 -21.06 9.35 41.20
C ASN A 42 -21.60 8.33 40.16
N TYR A 43 -20.78 7.39 39.70
CA TYR A 43 -21.23 6.29 38.82
C TYR A 43 -21.76 5.11 39.63
N LYS A 44 -21.07 4.76 40.73
CA LYS A 44 -21.42 3.67 41.65
C LYS A 44 -22.79 3.87 42.32
N GLU A 45 -23.09 5.09 42.75
CA GLU A 45 -24.37 5.45 43.41
C GLU A 45 -25.56 5.54 42.44
N HIS A 46 -25.31 5.88 41.16
CA HIS A 46 -26.37 6.11 40.17
C HIS A 46 -26.71 4.88 39.31
N GLY A 47 -26.26 3.69 39.72
CA GLY A 47 -26.57 2.42 39.03
C GLY A 47 -26.08 2.35 37.58
N LYS A 48 -25.09 3.16 37.19
CA LYS A 48 -24.53 3.16 35.84
C LYS A 48 -23.55 2.01 35.71
N GLU A 49 -23.73 1.17 34.69
CA GLU A 49 -22.76 0.12 34.33
C GLU A 49 -21.38 0.77 34.08
N ILE A 50 -20.39 0.43 34.91
CA ILE A 50 -18.98 0.78 34.72
C ILE A 50 -18.26 -0.47 34.22
N SER A 51 -17.49 -0.32 33.16
CA SER A 51 -16.74 -1.42 32.53
C SER A 51 -15.29 -1.05 32.26
N GLU A 52 -15.02 0.20 31.90
CA GLU A 52 -13.70 0.69 31.51
C GLU A 52 -13.61 2.23 31.66
N GLY A 53 -12.43 2.77 31.98
CA GLY A 53 -12.13 4.20 32.06
C GLY A 53 -11.32 4.65 33.28
N ILE A 54 -10.83 5.90 33.22
CA ILE A 54 -10.06 6.58 34.28
C ILE A 54 -10.95 7.57 35.04
N PHE A 55 -10.85 7.57 36.38
CA PHE A 55 -11.60 8.46 37.28
C PHE A 55 -10.66 9.37 38.09
N TYR A 56 -11.22 10.40 38.73
CA TYR A 56 -10.50 11.28 39.66
C TYR A 56 -9.73 10.48 40.72
N GLU A 57 -10.40 9.50 41.32
CA GLU A 57 -9.85 8.63 42.35
C GLU A 57 -8.73 7.72 41.81
N THR A 58 -8.78 7.32 40.52
CA THR A 58 -7.69 6.59 39.85
C THR A 58 -6.43 7.46 39.79
N ILE A 59 -6.54 8.74 39.42
CA ILE A 59 -5.39 9.66 39.36
C ILE A 59 -4.79 9.89 40.76
N CYS A 60 -5.62 10.06 41.79
CA CYS A 60 -5.13 10.20 43.17
C CYS A 60 -4.43 8.93 43.69
N LEU A 61 -4.90 7.75 43.29
CA LEU A 61 -4.27 6.47 43.61
C LEU A 61 -2.90 6.37 42.93
N LEU A 62 -2.80 6.68 41.63
CA LEU A 62 -1.54 6.66 40.89
C LEU A 62 -0.53 7.68 41.47
N GLU A 63 -0.94 8.92 41.75
CA GLU A 63 -0.10 9.95 42.36
C GLU A 63 0.52 9.50 43.69
N ASN A 64 -0.28 8.84 44.54
CA ASN A 64 0.19 8.26 45.80
C ASN A 64 1.18 7.11 45.56
N LEU A 65 0.85 6.15 44.68
CA LEU A 65 1.73 5.02 44.41
C LEU A 65 3.08 5.46 43.82
N GLU A 66 3.10 6.38 42.86
CA GLU A 66 4.37 6.90 42.30
C GLU A 66 5.24 7.55 43.38
N ARG A 67 4.64 8.37 44.27
CA ARG A 67 5.37 8.99 45.38
C ARG A 67 5.97 7.95 46.32
N GLN A 68 5.15 7.03 46.82
CA GLN A 68 5.61 6.10 47.85
C GLN A 68 6.56 5.05 47.26
N LEU A 69 6.28 4.50 46.07
CA LEU A 69 7.19 3.55 45.40
C LEU A 69 8.52 4.20 44.97
N GLY A 70 8.53 5.51 44.67
CA GLY A 70 9.76 6.28 44.48
C GLY A 70 10.64 6.27 45.74
N LEU A 71 10.08 6.58 46.90
CA LEU A 71 10.79 6.52 48.19
C LEU A 71 11.25 5.09 48.54
N VAL A 72 10.50 4.05 48.13
CA VAL A 72 10.93 2.65 48.28
C VAL A 72 12.19 2.37 47.45
N TYR A 73 12.21 2.81 46.19
CA TYR A 73 13.35 2.66 45.29
C TYR A 73 14.59 3.43 45.77
N GLU A 74 14.40 4.65 46.29
CA GLU A 74 15.45 5.46 46.92
C GLU A 74 15.94 4.92 48.28
N ARG A 75 15.36 3.80 48.78
CA ARG A 75 15.58 3.22 50.11
C ARG A 75 15.29 4.20 51.26
N ALA A 76 14.40 5.16 51.02
CA ALA A 76 13.94 6.19 51.94
C ALA A 76 12.53 5.87 52.51
N TYR A 77 12.20 4.57 52.62
CA TYR A 77 10.96 4.08 53.22
C TYR A 77 11.14 3.81 54.73
N PRO A 78 10.11 3.98 55.57
CA PRO A 78 10.23 3.69 57.00
C PRO A 78 10.42 2.20 57.30
N THR A 79 11.14 1.87 58.37
CA THR A 79 11.42 0.47 58.75
C THR A 79 10.60 -0.01 59.95
N ARG A 80 10.63 -1.33 60.19
CA ARG A 80 10.10 -1.97 61.39
C ARG A 80 10.72 -1.38 62.66
N ASP A 81 12.04 -1.17 62.66
CA ASP A 81 12.79 -0.62 63.79
C ASP A 81 12.42 0.84 64.09
N GLU A 82 12.21 1.67 63.05
CA GLU A 82 11.73 3.04 63.23
C GLU A 82 10.32 3.09 63.82
N PHE A 83 9.43 2.16 63.44
CA PHE A 83 8.09 2.07 64.00
C PHE A 83 8.11 1.65 65.47
N LEU A 84 8.87 0.60 65.80
CA LEU A 84 9.02 0.13 67.19
C LEU A 84 9.66 1.20 68.07
N SER A 85 10.73 1.86 67.60
CA SER A 85 11.36 2.97 68.32
C SER A 85 10.41 4.15 68.54
N ALA A 86 9.61 4.53 67.52
CA ALA A 86 8.60 5.57 67.68
C ALA A 86 7.48 5.15 68.66
N GLN A 87 7.13 3.87 68.73
CA GLN A 87 6.15 3.32 69.66
C GLN A 87 6.68 3.33 71.12
N GLU A 88 7.93 2.92 71.33
CA GLU A 88 8.59 2.94 72.65
C GLU A 88 8.76 4.37 73.20
N HIS A 89 9.13 5.32 72.35
CA HIS A 89 9.34 6.73 72.72
C HIS A 89 8.04 7.57 72.71
N GLY A 90 6.91 6.99 72.30
CA GLY A 90 5.61 7.66 72.25
C GLY A 90 5.49 8.75 71.17
N ASP A 91 6.31 8.71 70.12
CA ASP A 91 6.31 9.70 69.04
C ASP A 91 5.12 9.51 68.09
N GLN A 92 3.99 10.09 68.50
CA GLN A 92 2.75 10.13 67.71
C GLN A 92 2.93 10.84 66.36
N GLN A 93 3.90 11.75 66.20
CA GLN A 93 4.14 12.40 64.91
C GLN A 93 4.83 11.42 63.94
N ARG A 94 5.85 10.69 64.40
CA ARG A 94 6.53 9.68 63.58
C ARG A 94 5.61 8.49 63.28
N LEU A 95 4.86 7.98 64.26
CA LEU A 95 3.89 6.90 64.04
C LEU A 95 2.87 7.24 62.94
N ASN A 96 2.29 8.45 62.98
CA ASN A 96 1.34 8.89 61.96
C ASN A 96 1.99 9.08 60.57
N GLN A 97 3.27 9.47 60.49
CA GLN A 97 4.01 9.49 59.21
C GLN A 97 4.16 8.08 58.62
N ILE A 98 4.58 7.11 59.43
CA ILE A 98 4.80 5.71 59.00
C ILE A 98 3.48 5.07 58.53
N ILE A 99 2.40 5.25 59.29
CA ILE A 99 1.08 4.71 58.93
C ILE A 99 0.54 5.38 57.67
N THR A 100 0.77 6.69 57.48
CA THR A 100 0.38 7.41 56.26
C THR A 100 1.09 6.87 55.02
N PHE A 101 2.40 6.61 55.12
CA PHE A 101 3.20 6.01 54.04
C PHE A 101 2.62 4.68 53.55
N TYR A 102 2.35 3.75 54.48
CA TYR A 102 1.82 2.43 54.12
C TYR A 102 0.34 2.45 53.71
N GLU A 103 -0.48 3.34 54.25
CA GLU A 103 -1.88 3.51 53.82
C GLU A 103 -1.98 4.11 52.41
N ASP A 104 -1.07 5.02 52.04
CA ASP A 104 -1.00 5.59 50.69
C ASP A 104 -0.58 4.55 49.64
N LEU A 105 0.09 3.45 50.05
CA LEU A 105 0.39 2.29 49.21
C LEU A 105 -0.82 1.33 49.00
N ARG A 106 -1.98 1.57 49.65
CA ARG A 106 -3.14 0.68 49.51
C ARG A 106 -3.93 0.94 48.23
N VAL A 107 -4.22 -0.14 47.50
CA VAL A 107 -4.81 -0.11 46.16
C VAL A 107 -6.29 -0.51 46.19
N GLU A 108 -7.14 0.32 45.58
CA GLU A 108 -8.56 0.03 45.37
C GLU A 108 -8.74 -0.82 44.10
N ARG A 109 -9.19 -2.08 44.25
CA ARG A 109 -9.16 -3.09 43.18
C ARG A 109 -10.07 -2.74 42.01
N ASP A 110 -11.24 -2.15 42.30
CA ASP A 110 -12.19 -1.71 41.27
C ASP A 110 -11.57 -0.65 40.34
N LEU A 111 -10.86 0.36 40.90
CA LEU A 111 -10.28 1.46 40.12
C LEU A 111 -9.19 0.98 39.15
N ILE A 112 -8.38 -0.01 39.56
CA ILE A 112 -7.37 -0.64 38.70
C ILE A 112 -8.06 -1.44 37.58
N LYS A 113 -9.06 -2.26 37.93
CA LYS A 113 -9.80 -3.11 36.99
C LYS A 113 -10.52 -2.34 35.89
N TYR A 114 -11.02 -1.13 36.18
CA TYR A 114 -11.62 -0.26 35.16
C TYR A 114 -10.57 0.47 34.31
N ALA A 115 -9.39 0.74 34.84
CA ALA A 115 -8.33 1.49 34.16
C ALA A 115 -7.50 0.62 33.19
N GLN A 116 -7.05 -0.57 33.63
CA GLN A 116 -6.23 -1.51 32.85
C GLN A 116 -6.74 -1.78 31.41
N PRO A 117 -8.06 -1.91 31.12
CA PRO A 117 -8.57 -2.12 29.76
C PRO A 117 -8.44 -0.93 28.80
N THR A 118 -7.88 0.19 29.27
CA THR A 118 -7.78 1.46 28.50
C THR A 118 -6.41 2.14 28.59
N HIS A 119 -5.65 1.87 29.65
CA HIS A 119 -4.37 2.53 29.93
C HIS A 119 -3.40 1.58 30.63
N ASN A 120 -2.12 1.70 30.26
CA ASN A 120 -0.98 1.12 30.94
C ASN A 120 -0.41 2.14 31.93
N PHE A 121 0.01 1.69 33.11
CA PHE A 121 0.64 2.55 34.13
C PHE A 121 2.17 2.59 33.97
N SER A 122 2.87 3.34 34.82
CA SER A 122 4.33 3.26 34.92
C SER A 122 4.79 1.84 35.27
N LYS A 123 6.05 1.52 34.97
CA LYS A 123 6.64 0.22 35.26
C LYS A 123 6.60 -0.11 36.76
N ASN A 124 6.85 0.87 37.63
CA ASN A 124 6.85 0.69 39.08
C ASN A 124 5.45 0.33 39.60
N VAL A 125 4.43 1.08 39.17
CA VAL A 125 3.04 0.83 39.55
C VAL A 125 2.52 -0.49 38.98
N ALA A 126 2.85 -0.81 37.72
CA ALA A 126 2.47 -2.08 37.10
C ALA A 126 3.09 -3.29 37.82
N SER A 127 4.40 -3.26 38.13
CA SER A 127 5.07 -4.32 38.89
C SER A 127 4.53 -4.46 40.32
N TYR A 128 4.19 -3.35 40.99
CA TYR A 128 3.55 -3.40 42.31
C TYR A 128 2.15 -4.02 42.26
N ILE A 129 1.31 -3.63 41.29
CA ILE A 129 -0.03 -4.21 41.10
C ILE A 129 0.07 -5.71 40.79
N ALA A 130 0.96 -6.13 39.89
CA ALA A 130 1.17 -7.54 39.57
C ALA A 130 1.63 -8.35 40.80
N TYR A 131 2.41 -7.76 41.70
CA TYR A 131 2.77 -8.38 42.99
C TYR A 131 1.55 -8.49 43.92
N LEU A 132 0.71 -7.45 44.03
CA LEU A 132 -0.55 -7.51 44.79
C LEU A 132 -1.53 -8.55 44.25
N GLU A 133 -1.58 -8.76 42.93
CA GLU A 133 -2.44 -9.76 42.27
C GLU A 133 -2.02 -11.21 42.61
N ARG A 134 -0.71 -11.46 42.78
CA ARG A 134 -0.17 -12.76 43.27
C ARG A 134 -0.55 -13.07 44.72
N TYR A 135 -0.83 -12.05 45.54
CA TYR A 135 -1.20 -12.18 46.94
C TYR A 135 -2.59 -11.55 47.21
N PRO A 136 -3.69 -12.17 46.74
CA PRO A 136 -5.03 -11.54 46.69
C PRO A 136 -5.62 -11.16 48.05
N ASP A 137 -5.08 -11.70 49.15
CA ASP A 137 -5.45 -11.42 50.54
C ASP A 137 -4.50 -10.50 51.31
N THR A 138 -3.54 -9.87 50.62
CA THR A 138 -2.72 -8.83 51.23
C THR A 138 -3.55 -7.63 51.70
N LEU A 139 -3.16 -7.05 52.82
CA LEU A 139 -3.78 -5.89 53.49
C LEU A 139 -3.64 -4.59 52.67
N PHE A 140 -2.74 -4.60 51.68
CA PHE A 140 -2.56 -3.55 50.68
C PHE A 140 -3.66 -3.54 49.61
N TRP A 141 -4.47 -4.59 49.45
CA TRP A 141 -5.79 -4.43 48.82
C TRP A 141 -6.70 -3.68 49.79
N LYS A 142 -7.26 -2.54 49.36
CA LYS A 142 -8.03 -1.67 50.24
C LYS A 142 -9.31 -2.38 50.71
N ARG A 143 -9.38 -2.62 52.02
CA ARG A 143 -10.51 -3.24 52.74
C ARG A 143 -10.72 -2.46 54.04
N GLY A 144 -11.95 -2.04 54.32
CA GLY A 144 -12.29 -1.28 55.54
C GLY A 144 -11.86 0.20 55.52
N GLN A 145 -11.68 0.78 56.71
CA GLN A 145 -11.31 2.20 56.90
C GLN A 145 -9.80 2.44 56.73
N ARG A 146 -9.38 3.71 56.88
CA ARG A 146 -7.98 4.13 56.96
C ARG A 146 -7.34 3.56 58.23
N TRP A 147 -6.10 3.06 58.17
CA TRP A 147 -5.38 2.64 59.38
C TRP A 147 -5.13 3.81 60.36
N GLN A 148 -5.21 3.51 61.66
CA GLN A 148 -4.88 4.39 62.79
C GLN A 148 -3.84 3.70 63.69
N VAL A 149 -3.23 4.42 64.63
CA VAL A 149 -2.14 3.89 65.49
C VAL A 149 -2.57 2.63 66.26
N GLU A 150 -3.83 2.60 66.70
CA GLU A 150 -4.46 1.53 67.47
C GLU A 150 -4.90 0.33 66.60
N THR A 151 -4.89 0.48 65.27
CA THR A 151 -5.46 -0.48 64.31
C THR A 151 -4.50 -0.87 63.18
N PHE A 152 -3.24 -0.40 63.23
CA PHE A 152 -2.23 -0.65 62.21
C PHE A 152 -1.62 -2.05 62.38
N PRO A 153 -1.80 -2.98 61.41
CA PRO A 153 -1.36 -4.36 61.52
C PRO A 153 0.13 -4.50 61.16
N TYR A 154 0.99 -3.88 61.98
CA TYR A 154 2.40 -3.62 61.69
C TYR A 154 3.20 -4.89 61.34
N GLU A 155 3.06 -5.97 62.10
CA GLU A 155 3.78 -7.24 61.86
C GLU A 155 3.55 -7.75 60.43
N ALA A 156 2.28 -7.92 60.04
CA ALA A 156 1.87 -8.41 58.73
C ALA A 156 2.19 -7.44 57.58
N ILE A 157 2.19 -6.13 57.85
CA ILE A 157 2.59 -5.10 56.87
C ILE A 157 4.09 -5.18 56.61
N PHE A 158 4.93 -5.20 57.65
CA PHE A 158 6.39 -5.29 57.50
C PHE A 158 6.79 -6.65 56.91
N ASP A 159 6.19 -7.77 57.33
CA ASP A 159 6.42 -9.10 56.75
C ASP A 159 6.10 -9.17 55.26
N PHE A 160 5.02 -8.53 54.82
CA PHE A 160 4.66 -8.45 53.41
C PHE A 160 5.66 -7.57 52.64
N PHE A 161 6.08 -6.45 53.25
CA PHE A 161 6.95 -5.49 52.61
C PHE A 161 8.41 -5.96 52.51
N GLU A 162 8.92 -6.68 53.51
CA GLU A 162 10.23 -7.34 53.47
C GLU A 162 10.28 -8.41 52.36
N LYS A 163 9.19 -9.15 52.13
CA LYS A 163 9.05 -10.11 51.02
C LYS A 163 8.93 -9.42 49.65
N TYR A 164 8.29 -8.27 49.58
CA TYR A 164 8.26 -7.45 48.36
C TYR A 164 9.66 -6.89 48.03
N LEU A 165 10.37 -6.41 49.05
CA LEU A 165 11.73 -5.88 48.94
C LEU A 165 12.74 -6.96 48.55
N SER A 166 12.65 -8.19 49.06
CA SER A 166 13.58 -9.26 48.67
C SER A 166 13.45 -9.60 47.18
N VAL A 167 12.21 -9.69 46.66
CA VAL A 167 11.94 -9.89 45.23
C VAL A 167 12.49 -8.73 44.38
N LEU A 168 12.41 -7.48 44.85
CA LEU A 168 13.03 -6.33 44.18
C LEU A 168 14.57 -6.38 44.18
N HIS A 169 15.19 -6.81 45.27
CA HIS A 169 16.66 -6.80 45.42
C HIS A 169 17.37 -7.94 44.66
N VAL A 170 16.76 -9.12 44.53
CA VAL A 170 17.30 -10.23 43.72
C VAL A 170 17.51 -9.82 42.26
N GLY A 171 16.69 -8.89 41.74
CA GLY A 171 16.85 -8.33 40.40
C GLY A 171 17.99 -7.31 40.21
N GLN A 172 18.77 -6.97 41.26
CA GLN A 172 19.83 -5.96 41.20
C GLN A 172 21.27 -6.51 41.31
N THR A 173 21.47 -7.76 41.74
CA THR A 173 22.80 -8.34 41.98
C THR A 173 22.90 -9.82 41.60
N GLU A 174 23.12 -10.11 40.31
CA GLU A 174 24.15 -11.06 39.80
C GLU A 174 23.97 -11.37 38.30
N PRO A 175 25.05 -11.69 37.55
CA PRO A 175 24.95 -12.17 36.17
C PRO A 175 24.83 -13.70 36.11
N LYS A 176 23.63 -14.21 35.78
CA LYS A 176 23.35 -15.58 35.27
C LYS A 176 24.25 -16.73 35.75
N GLU A 177 23.89 -17.42 36.84
CA GLU A 177 24.22 -18.86 36.98
C GLU A 177 23.28 -19.69 37.89
N LEU A 178 22.46 -19.06 38.76
CA LEU A 178 21.54 -19.75 39.68
C LEU A 178 20.09 -19.85 39.16
N ALA A 179 19.88 -20.65 38.09
CA ALA A 179 18.57 -20.79 37.43
C ALA A 179 18.02 -22.24 37.39
N GLU A 180 18.39 -23.11 38.35
CA GLU A 180 17.97 -24.52 38.40
C GLU A 180 17.19 -24.93 39.66
N SER A 181 16.79 -23.99 40.52
CA SER A 181 15.88 -24.26 41.65
C SER A 181 14.81 -23.19 41.80
N GLU A 182 13.55 -23.63 41.80
CA GLU A 182 12.30 -22.84 41.81
C GLU A 182 11.95 -22.13 40.49
N ASN A 183 10.69 -22.32 40.04
CA ASN A 183 10.17 -21.74 38.80
C ASN A 183 9.83 -20.26 39.01
N ILE A 184 10.77 -19.37 38.69
CA ILE A 184 10.55 -17.92 38.68
C ILE A 184 10.36 -17.45 37.24
N ASP A 185 9.12 -17.10 36.88
CA ASP A 185 8.81 -16.45 35.59
C ASP A 185 9.61 -15.15 35.46
N SER A 186 10.48 -15.07 34.45
CA SER A 186 11.52 -14.02 34.32
C SER A 186 10.99 -12.62 33.97
N GLU A 187 9.69 -12.46 33.75
CA GLU A 187 9.06 -11.18 33.39
C GLU A 187 9.08 -10.13 34.51
N VAL A 188 9.27 -10.53 35.77
CA VAL A 188 9.30 -9.61 36.92
C VAL A 188 10.62 -8.83 37.00
N ALA A 189 11.71 -9.36 36.45
CA ALA A 189 13.08 -8.95 36.77
C ALA A 189 13.82 -8.22 35.63
N THR A 190 13.34 -7.03 35.24
CA THR A 190 14.17 -6.06 34.47
C THR A 190 14.00 -4.63 35.01
N CYS A 191 15.05 -4.07 35.62
CA CYS A 191 15.02 -2.70 36.13
C CYS A 191 15.71 -1.74 35.17
N LEU A 192 14.94 -0.87 34.49
CA LEU A 192 15.44 0.19 33.59
C LEU A 192 14.47 1.37 33.63
N THR A 193 14.69 2.32 34.55
CA THR A 193 13.98 3.61 34.62
C THR A 193 14.73 4.72 33.88
N GLU A 194 16.06 4.72 33.94
CA GLU A 194 16.91 5.80 33.41
C GLU A 194 16.85 5.98 31.88
N GLU A 195 16.79 4.89 31.12
CA GLU A 195 16.65 4.98 29.65
C GLU A 195 15.32 5.61 29.22
N LEU A 196 14.24 5.36 29.97
CA LEU A 196 12.91 5.90 29.69
C LEU A 196 12.85 7.41 29.98
N THR A 197 13.41 7.88 31.09
CA THR A 197 13.52 9.32 31.36
C THR A 197 14.41 10.00 30.32
N LEU A 198 15.57 9.44 29.98
CA LEU A 198 16.47 10.00 28.98
C LEU A 198 15.82 10.10 27.59
N GLY A 199 14.93 9.16 27.25
CA GLY A 199 14.10 9.21 26.04
C GLY A 199 13.09 10.35 26.04
N VAL A 200 12.34 10.52 27.14
CA VAL A 200 11.32 11.58 27.29
C VAL A 200 11.93 12.98 27.23
N TYR A 201 13.05 13.23 27.91
CA TYR A 201 13.73 14.53 27.85
C TYR A 201 14.16 14.88 26.41
N LYS A 202 14.76 13.94 25.68
CA LYS A 202 15.17 14.14 24.27
C LYS A 202 13.98 14.45 23.35
N GLN A 203 12.84 13.77 23.53
CA GLN A 203 11.63 14.03 22.75
C GLN A 203 11.02 15.41 23.06
N PHE A 204 11.04 15.81 24.34
CA PHE A 204 10.59 17.12 24.78
C PHE A 204 11.48 18.25 24.23
N ASP A 205 12.80 18.13 24.34
CA ASP A 205 13.75 19.13 23.83
C ASP A 205 13.61 19.33 22.31
N GLU A 206 13.43 18.24 21.56
CA GLU A 206 13.17 18.29 20.12
C GLU A 206 11.82 18.94 19.79
N GLY A 207 10.75 18.61 20.54
CA GLY A 207 9.44 19.27 20.38
C GLY A 207 9.47 20.77 20.72
N VAL A 208 10.23 21.15 21.74
CA VAL A 208 10.50 22.55 22.11
C VAL A 208 11.31 23.25 21.02
N ARG A 209 12.31 22.59 20.42
CA ARG A 209 13.10 23.11 19.30
C ARG A 209 12.22 23.39 18.08
N GLN A 210 11.45 22.40 17.62
CA GLN A 210 10.52 22.54 16.49
C GLN A 210 9.51 23.67 16.72
N PHE A 211 8.89 23.74 17.90
CA PHE A 211 7.95 24.83 18.24
C PHE A 211 8.62 26.22 18.25
N ASN A 212 9.90 26.30 18.64
CA ASN A 212 10.67 27.54 18.59
C ASN A 212 10.99 28.00 17.16
N GLU A 213 11.34 27.06 16.28
CA GLU A 213 11.59 27.32 14.86
C GLU A 213 10.30 27.78 14.15
N PHE A 214 9.18 27.07 14.37
CA PHE A 214 7.84 27.48 13.94
C PHE A 214 7.48 28.92 14.38
N LEU A 215 7.69 29.24 15.67
CA LEU A 215 7.42 30.59 16.18
C LEU A 215 8.37 31.64 15.60
N ALA A 216 9.63 31.32 15.34
CA ALA A 216 10.56 32.26 14.71
C ALA A 216 10.11 32.64 13.30
N ILE A 217 9.62 31.67 12.51
CA ILE A 217 9.05 31.86 11.17
C ILE A 217 7.79 32.74 11.25
N HIS A 218 6.81 32.35 12.07
CA HIS A 218 5.49 32.99 12.08
C HIS A 218 5.40 34.25 12.97
N LYS A 219 6.40 34.51 13.83
CA LYS A 219 6.57 35.65 14.75
C LYS A 219 5.54 35.74 15.88
N SER A 220 4.30 35.30 15.64
CA SER A 220 3.27 35.09 16.65
C SER A 220 2.19 34.13 16.13
N SER A 221 1.74 33.21 16.99
CA SER A 221 0.67 32.25 16.70
C SER A 221 -0.48 32.39 17.71
N ARG A 222 -1.69 31.97 17.32
CA ARG A 222 -2.85 31.84 18.22
C ARG A 222 -3.11 30.36 18.48
N VAL A 223 -3.05 29.97 19.75
CA VAL A 223 -3.24 28.59 20.21
C VAL A 223 -4.69 28.37 20.61
N MET A 224 -5.26 27.23 20.22
CA MET A 224 -6.48 26.69 20.83
C MET A 224 -6.24 25.22 21.19
N CYS A 225 -6.36 24.87 22.47
CA CYS A 225 -6.22 23.49 22.94
C CYS A 225 -7.61 22.94 23.27
N PHE A 226 -8.06 21.93 22.53
CA PHE A 226 -9.35 21.29 22.70
C PHE A 226 -9.19 19.84 23.12
N GLU A 227 -10.04 19.42 24.05
CA GLU A 227 -10.30 18.02 24.34
C GLU A 227 -11.72 17.70 23.89
N ILE A 228 -11.89 16.63 23.11
CA ILE A 228 -13.12 16.32 22.40
C ILE A 228 -13.51 14.89 22.72
N THR A 229 -14.67 14.70 23.35
CA THR A 229 -15.18 13.38 23.72
C THR A 229 -16.32 12.98 22.80
N LEU A 230 -16.13 11.91 22.04
CA LEU A 230 -17.13 11.29 21.18
C LEU A 230 -17.75 10.10 21.94
N THR A 231 -18.97 10.26 22.45
CA THR A 231 -19.63 9.25 23.30
C THR A 231 -20.77 8.54 22.54
N PRO A 232 -20.66 7.24 22.24
CA PRO A 232 -21.76 6.48 21.62
C PRO A 232 -22.97 6.44 22.57
N GLN A 233 -24.16 6.79 22.08
CA GLN A 233 -25.40 6.84 22.87
C GLN A 233 -26.11 5.47 22.99
N GLU A 234 -25.34 4.38 22.92
CA GLU A 234 -25.82 3.01 23.02
C GLU A 234 -25.97 2.53 24.47
N HIS A 235 -26.88 1.57 24.67
CA HIS A 235 -27.33 1.15 26.01
C HIS A 235 -26.42 0.15 26.73
N THR A 236 -25.60 -0.62 26.00
CA THR A 236 -24.71 -1.64 26.57
C THR A 236 -23.27 -1.47 26.06
N ILE A 237 -22.28 -1.83 26.86
CA ILE A 237 -20.87 -1.60 26.51
C ILE A 237 -20.46 -2.26 25.18
N GLY A 238 -20.91 -3.48 24.91
CA GLY A 238 -20.63 -4.17 23.65
C GLY A 238 -21.17 -3.43 22.41
N ARG A 239 -22.32 -2.75 22.53
CA ARG A 239 -22.86 -1.91 21.45
C ARG A 239 -22.09 -0.60 21.30
N LYS A 240 -21.63 0.00 22.39
CA LYS A 240 -20.75 1.18 22.35
C LYS A 240 -19.45 0.88 21.63
N TRP A 241 -18.77 -0.22 21.97
CA TRP A 241 -17.58 -0.69 21.24
C TRP A 241 -17.87 -0.97 19.76
N GLN A 242 -19.00 -1.60 19.42
CA GLN A 242 -19.38 -1.84 18.02
C GLN A 242 -19.65 -0.55 17.22
N ALA A 243 -20.33 0.44 17.83
CA ALA A 243 -20.57 1.74 17.21
C ALA A 243 -19.25 2.50 17.01
N LEU A 244 -18.39 2.53 18.02
CA LEU A 244 -17.07 3.16 17.96
C LEU A 244 -16.17 2.50 16.90
N SER A 245 -16.11 1.17 16.88
CA SER A 245 -15.26 0.41 15.95
C SER A 245 -15.60 0.63 14.48
N ARG A 246 -16.87 0.90 14.16
CA ARG A 246 -17.30 1.31 12.81
C ARG A 246 -16.92 2.77 12.53
N LYS A 247 -17.38 3.69 13.38
CA LYS A 247 -17.25 5.14 13.13
C LYS A 247 -15.83 5.69 13.23
N ARG A 248 -14.92 5.08 14.02
CA ARG A 248 -13.52 5.54 14.13
C ARG A 248 -12.74 5.51 12.79
N ILE A 249 -13.15 4.64 11.85
CA ILE A 249 -12.55 4.51 10.51
C ILE A 249 -13.12 5.55 9.53
N GLU A 250 -14.35 6.01 9.76
CA GLU A 250 -15.01 7.07 8.97
C GLU A 250 -14.53 8.49 9.34
N LEU A 251 -13.87 8.64 10.50
CA LEU A 251 -13.48 9.90 11.13
C LEU A 251 -12.29 10.59 10.42
N ARG A 252 -12.56 11.31 9.33
CA ARG A 252 -11.60 12.04 8.48
C ARG A 252 -11.11 13.38 9.06
N GLY A 253 -11.85 13.95 10.01
CA GLY A 253 -11.47 15.17 10.72
C GLY A 253 -11.68 16.47 9.94
N CYS A 254 -11.54 17.59 10.66
CA CYS A 254 -11.89 18.92 10.16
C CYS A 254 -10.67 19.80 9.83
N PHE A 255 -9.44 19.34 10.07
CA PHE A 255 -8.21 20.15 9.97
C PHE A 255 -8.07 20.88 8.63
N ARG A 256 -8.39 20.21 7.52
CA ARG A 256 -8.42 20.84 6.19
C ARG A 256 -9.36 22.05 6.11
N LEU A 257 -10.55 21.97 6.72
CA LEU A 257 -11.48 23.11 6.79
C LEU A 257 -10.93 24.24 7.67
N LEU A 258 -10.13 23.92 8.69
CA LEU A 258 -9.47 24.89 9.56
C LEU A 258 -8.30 25.59 8.85
N VAL A 259 -7.53 24.89 8.03
CA VAL A 259 -6.53 25.49 7.12
C VAL A 259 -7.23 26.42 6.12
N GLU A 260 -8.19 25.90 5.35
CA GLU A 260 -8.86 26.62 4.25
C GLU A 260 -9.65 27.85 4.72
N ARG A 261 -10.29 27.81 5.90
CA ARG A 261 -11.20 28.88 6.37
C ARG A 261 -10.67 29.76 7.49
N TYR A 262 -9.76 29.26 8.32
CA TYR A 262 -9.30 29.93 9.54
C TYR A 262 -7.79 30.15 9.61
N GLY A 263 -7.01 29.63 8.66
CA GLY A 263 -5.56 29.81 8.60
C GLY A 263 -4.83 29.07 9.71
N LEU A 264 -5.21 27.80 9.93
CA LEU A 264 -4.40 26.85 10.71
C LEU A 264 -3.02 26.70 10.05
N LEU A 265 -1.96 26.70 10.88
CA LEU A 265 -0.56 26.64 10.45
C LEU A 265 0.13 25.36 10.92
N ALA A 266 -0.23 24.85 12.09
CA ALA A 266 0.25 23.57 12.59
C ALA A 266 -0.74 22.98 13.61
N GLU A 267 -0.65 21.66 13.82
CA GLU A 267 -1.47 20.93 14.80
C GLU A 267 -0.67 19.83 15.51
N TYR A 268 -1.01 19.59 16.78
CA TYR A 268 -0.65 18.36 17.49
C TYR A 268 -1.95 17.60 17.81
N SER A 269 -1.98 16.29 17.59
CA SER A 269 -3.13 15.44 17.90
C SER A 269 -2.72 14.17 18.64
N ARG A 270 -3.42 13.88 19.75
CA ARG A 270 -3.31 12.68 20.58
C ARG A 270 -4.69 12.07 20.81
N ILE A 271 -4.75 10.77 21.14
CA ILE A 271 -5.99 9.99 21.23
C ILE A 271 -5.96 9.01 22.42
N GLU A 272 -7.09 8.81 23.10
CA GLU A 272 -7.25 7.79 24.15
C GLU A 272 -8.68 7.23 24.23
N ILE A 273 -8.85 6.14 24.99
CA ILE A 273 -10.17 5.57 25.31
C ILE A 273 -10.68 6.19 26.62
N GLY A 274 -11.77 6.94 26.54
CA GLY A 274 -12.49 7.48 27.68
C GLY A 274 -13.46 6.47 28.30
N ILE A 275 -14.11 6.88 29.40
CA ILE A 275 -15.03 6.05 30.18
C ILE A 275 -16.10 5.39 29.30
N ASN A 276 -16.29 4.08 29.47
CA ASN A 276 -17.27 3.23 28.79
C ASN A 276 -17.30 3.41 27.26
N SER A 277 -16.18 3.14 26.59
CA SER A 277 -15.99 3.19 25.14
C SER A 277 -16.33 4.53 24.47
N SER A 278 -15.98 5.64 25.14
CA SER A 278 -15.92 6.95 24.49
C SER A 278 -14.54 7.17 23.86
N LEU A 279 -14.47 7.90 22.75
CA LEU A 279 -13.20 8.29 22.12
C LEU A 279 -12.84 9.70 22.58
N VAL A 280 -11.64 9.90 23.08
CA VAL A 280 -11.15 11.23 23.49
C VAL A 280 -10.04 11.66 22.52
N LEU A 281 -10.23 12.81 21.88
CA LEU A 281 -9.25 13.44 20.99
C LEU A 281 -8.70 14.69 21.66
N GLN A 282 -7.38 14.82 21.72
CA GLN A 282 -6.71 16.00 22.26
C GLN A 282 -6.00 16.74 21.13
N TRP A 283 -6.45 17.95 20.80
CA TRP A 283 -5.95 18.73 19.67
C TRP A 283 -5.39 20.08 20.15
N ILE A 284 -4.13 20.36 19.83
CA ILE A 284 -3.51 21.69 19.95
C ILE A 284 -3.45 22.30 18.56
N LEU A 285 -4.11 23.43 18.36
CA LEU A 285 -4.27 24.07 17.05
C LEU A 285 -3.54 25.43 17.03
N LEU A 286 -2.53 25.55 16.16
CA LEU A 286 -1.71 26.74 16.00
C LEU A 286 -2.15 27.53 14.76
N PHE A 287 -2.91 28.60 14.96
CA PHE A 287 -3.43 29.46 13.90
C PHE A 287 -2.58 30.71 13.66
N LYS A 288 -2.61 31.23 12.43
CA LYS A 288 -2.10 32.56 12.11
C LYS A 288 -2.71 33.61 13.06
N ASN A 289 -1.90 34.49 13.63
CA ASN A 289 -2.36 35.50 14.59
C ASN A 289 -3.28 36.55 13.92
N GLN A 290 -4.58 36.25 13.89
CA GLN A 290 -5.67 37.10 13.42
C GLN A 290 -6.84 37.06 14.41
N LYS A 291 -7.85 37.93 14.21
CA LYS A 291 -9.06 37.97 15.05
C LYS A 291 -9.96 36.75 14.78
N LEU A 292 -9.61 35.62 15.39
CA LEU A 292 -10.41 34.39 15.37
C LEU A 292 -11.40 34.34 16.52
N ASP A 293 -12.62 33.91 16.21
CA ASP A 293 -13.70 33.67 17.15
C ASP A 293 -13.68 32.18 17.55
N SER A 294 -13.19 31.90 18.76
CA SER A 294 -13.07 30.53 19.28
C SER A 294 -14.42 29.82 19.45
N ARG A 295 -15.53 30.56 19.60
CA ARG A 295 -16.88 29.98 19.63
C ARG A 295 -17.27 29.47 18.25
N LYS A 296 -16.94 30.20 17.18
CA LYS A 296 -17.19 29.76 15.79
C LYS A 296 -16.30 28.59 15.38
N ILE A 297 -15.01 28.61 15.75
CA ILE A 297 -14.11 27.48 15.47
C ILE A 297 -14.59 26.22 16.21
N ARG A 298 -14.91 26.33 17.51
CA ARG A 298 -15.50 25.22 18.28
C ARG A 298 -16.82 24.72 17.66
N ALA A 299 -17.72 25.60 17.25
CA ALA A 299 -19.00 25.21 16.63
C ALA A 299 -18.82 24.55 15.26
N VAL A 300 -17.80 24.93 14.48
CA VAL A 300 -17.44 24.25 13.23
C VAL A 300 -16.84 22.87 13.50
N ILE A 301 -15.90 22.76 14.46
CA ILE A 301 -15.32 21.47 14.87
C ILE A 301 -16.42 20.53 15.36
N GLN A 302 -17.28 21.01 16.27
CA GLN A 302 -18.40 20.23 16.82
C GLN A 302 -19.33 19.76 15.71
N LYS A 303 -19.83 20.67 14.86
CA LYS A 303 -20.76 20.30 13.77
C LYS A 303 -20.14 19.35 12.74
N ASP A 304 -18.87 19.51 12.40
CA ASP A 304 -18.20 18.65 11.43
C ASP A 304 -17.96 17.24 12.00
N LEU A 305 -17.66 17.13 13.30
CA LEU A 305 -17.56 15.86 14.01
C LEU A 305 -18.93 15.20 14.24
N GLU A 306 -19.97 15.98 14.56
CA GLU A 306 -21.36 15.50 14.62
C GLU A 306 -21.76 14.88 13.27
N LEU A 307 -21.54 15.58 12.15
CA LEU A 307 -21.82 15.08 10.80
C LEU A 307 -21.00 13.84 10.40
N GLN A 308 -19.78 13.67 10.90
CA GLN A 308 -18.98 12.45 10.65
C GLN A 308 -19.45 11.27 11.52
N MET A 309 -19.92 11.54 12.74
CA MET A 309 -20.37 10.54 13.71
C MET A 309 -21.89 10.31 13.71
N ASP A 310 -22.63 10.99 12.84
CA ASP A 310 -24.08 10.86 12.64
C ASP A 310 -24.47 9.43 12.20
N ALA A 311 -25.71 9.07 12.49
CA ALA A 311 -26.24 7.73 12.27
C ALA A 311 -26.34 7.40 10.77
N ASP A 312 -25.93 6.18 10.40
CA ASP A 312 -26.30 5.58 9.12
C ASP A 312 -27.75 5.09 9.24
N GLU A 313 -28.66 5.69 8.46
CA GLU A 313 -30.11 5.45 8.53
C GLU A 313 -30.48 3.96 8.39
N HIS A 314 -29.64 3.17 7.73
CA HIS A 314 -29.84 1.75 7.48
C HIS A 314 -29.56 0.84 8.70
N LEU A 315 -28.95 1.37 9.77
CA LEU A 315 -28.41 0.57 10.88
C LEU A 315 -29.02 0.88 12.26
N GLY A 316 -29.80 1.95 12.41
CA GLY A 316 -30.58 2.23 13.63
C GLY A 316 -29.77 2.58 14.89
N ASN A 317 -28.45 2.72 14.78
CA ASN A 317 -27.58 3.23 15.86
C ASN A 317 -27.98 4.67 16.23
N LYS A 318 -27.85 5.04 17.52
CA LYS A 318 -27.98 6.45 17.91
C LYS A 318 -26.74 7.27 17.54
N PRO A 319 -26.88 8.57 17.19
CA PRO A 319 -25.75 9.45 16.91
C PRO A 319 -24.86 9.61 18.16
N PHE A 320 -23.58 9.91 17.96
CA PHE A 320 -22.65 10.16 19.07
C PHE A 320 -22.92 11.53 19.69
N LYS A 321 -22.78 11.63 21.00
CA LYS A 321 -22.68 12.91 21.70
C LYS A 321 -21.26 13.45 21.56
N VAL A 322 -21.10 14.64 21.01
CA VAL A 322 -19.82 15.34 20.84
C VAL A 322 -19.71 16.42 21.91
N ASP A 323 -18.89 16.19 22.94
CA ASP A 323 -18.52 17.19 23.93
C ASP A 323 -17.17 17.81 23.58
N ILE A 324 -17.03 19.14 23.74
CA ILE A 324 -15.74 19.84 23.57
C ILE A 324 -15.41 20.64 24.83
N GLN A 325 -14.24 20.37 25.41
CA GLN A 325 -13.64 21.07 26.53
C GLN A 325 -12.47 21.93 26.05
N ASP A 326 -12.30 23.11 26.66
CA ASP A 326 -11.23 24.06 26.36
C ASP A 326 -10.09 23.84 27.37
N LEU A 327 -9.07 23.10 26.94
CA LEU A 327 -7.90 22.76 27.76
C LEU A 327 -6.99 23.99 27.96
N GLY A 328 -7.05 24.98 27.05
CA GLY A 328 -6.31 26.23 27.18
C GLY A 328 -6.76 27.04 28.40
N ARG A 329 -8.07 27.08 28.66
CA ARG A 329 -8.63 27.65 29.91
C ARG A 329 -8.21 26.87 31.15
N LEU A 330 -8.15 25.53 31.06
CA LEU A 330 -7.74 24.70 32.17
C LEU A 330 -6.30 25.03 32.58
N ILE A 331 -5.39 25.09 31.61
CA ILE A 331 -3.99 25.47 31.82
C ILE A 331 -3.88 26.92 32.34
N GLN A 332 -4.67 27.86 31.80
CA GLN A 332 -4.70 29.24 32.32
C GLN A 332 -5.22 29.35 33.79
N SER A 333 -5.97 28.35 34.28
CA SER A 333 -6.39 28.24 35.68
C SER A 333 -5.33 27.61 36.61
N LEU A 334 -4.24 27.11 36.04
CA LEU A 334 -3.05 26.61 36.76
C LEU A 334 -1.96 27.67 36.72
N ASP A 335 -1.74 28.26 35.54
CA ASP A 335 -0.71 29.27 35.31
C ASP A 335 -1.24 30.49 34.53
N PRO A 336 -1.45 31.64 35.22
CA PRO A 336 -1.84 32.88 34.58
C PRO A 336 -0.84 33.41 33.53
N ARG A 337 0.39 32.89 33.44
CA ARG A 337 1.36 33.23 32.39
C ARG A 337 0.97 32.65 31.03
N TYR A 338 0.20 31.56 30.99
CA TYR A 338 -0.31 30.96 29.76
C TYR A 338 -1.30 31.89 29.03
N LYS A 339 -1.15 32.03 27.70
CA LYS A 339 -1.97 32.90 26.83
C LYS A 339 -2.36 32.20 25.54
N GLU A 340 -3.58 32.46 25.06
CA GLU A 340 -4.07 32.03 23.74
C GLU A 340 -3.26 32.61 22.55
N VAL A 341 -2.39 33.60 22.76
CA VAL A 341 -1.52 34.17 21.72
C VAL A 341 -0.09 34.18 22.24
N ILE A 342 0.79 33.51 21.52
CA ILE A 342 2.21 33.38 21.86
C ILE A 342 3.03 34.16 20.83
N LYS A 343 3.85 35.09 21.30
CA LYS A 343 4.75 35.89 20.47
C LYS A 343 6.17 35.35 20.60
N ALA A 344 6.90 35.21 19.49
CA ALA A 344 8.29 34.74 19.50
C ALA A 344 9.23 35.60 20.35
N ARG A 345 8.90 36.89 20.54
CA ARG A 345 9.63 37.83 21.41
C ARG A 345 9.26 37.73 22.91
N SER A 346 8.26 36.94 23.28
CA SER A 346 7.76 36.85 24.67
C SER A 346 8.20 35.55 25.33
N ARG A 347 9.36 35.59 26.01
CA ARG A 347 9.92 34.42 26.72
C ARG A 347 8.94 33.81 27.73
N PHE A 348 8.09 34.61 28.35
CA PHE A 348 7.09 34.17 29.33
C PHE A 348 5.89 33.45 28.69
N GLU A 349 5.30 34.02 27.62
CA GLU A 349 4.19 33.37 26.88
C GLU A 349 4.66 32.03 26.30
N ARG A 350 5.91 32.00 25.81
CA ARG A 350 6.52 30.82 25.20
C ARG A 350 6.83 29.72 26.22
N LYS A 351 7.53 30.04 27.31
CA LYS A 351 7.83 29.07 28.38
C LYS A 351 6.58 28.47 29.01
N ALA A 352 5.50 29.24 29.16
CA ALA A 352 4.25 28.72 29.69
C ALA A 352 3.60 27.67 28.76
N PHE A 353 3.81 27.73 27.45
CA PHE A 353 3.37 26.69 26.50
C PHE A 353 4.35 25.52 26.44
N GLU A 354 5.65 25.78 26.41
CA GLU A 354 6.71 24.77 26.48
C GLU A 354 6.46 23.85 27.70
N TYR A 355 6.29 24.44 28.90
CA TYR A 355 6.05 23.72 30.15
C TYR A 355 4.70 22.97 30.18
N TRP A 356 3.57 23.68 30.03
CA TRP A 356 2.25 23.09 30.29
C TRP A 356 1.63 22.32 29.14
N VAL A 357 1.99 22.63 27.89
CA VAL A 357 1.36 22.02 26.71
C VAL A 357 2.26 20.93 26.14
N LEU A 358 3.50 21.26 25.76
CA LEU A 358 4.44 20.25 25.26
C LEU A 358 4.87 19.31 26.39
N GLY A 359 5.18 19.84 27.59
CA GLY A 359 5.58 19.02 28.74
C GLY A 359 4.49 18.02 29.16
N TYR A 360 3.22 18.38 29.07
CA TYR A 360 2.12 17.42 29.26
C TYR A 360 2.13 16.33 28.17
N PHE A 361 2.18 16.71 26.89
CA PHE A 361 2.10 15.77 25.75
C PHE A 361 3.23 14.73 25.75
N TYR A 362 4.47 15.12 26.06
CA TYR A 362 5.61 14.19 26.06
C TYR A 362 5.75 13.36 27.34
N ARG A 363 5.19 13.80 28.48
CA ARG A 363 5.48 13.20 29.79
C ARG A 363 4.37 12.31 30.35
N VAL A 364 3.12 12.51 29.94
CA VAL A 364 1.97 11.77 30.50
C VAL A 364 2.08 10.24 30.31
N ASP A 365 2.67 9.78 29.20
CA ASP A 365 2.86 8.34 28.93
C ASP A 365 3.88 7.65 29.85
N SER A 366 4.63 8.39 30.66
CA SER A 366 5.48 7.81 31.71
C SER A 366 4.65 7.22 32.86
N PHE A 367 3.39 7.67 33.00
CA PHE A 367 2.52 7.38 34.15
C PHE A 367 1.17 6.77 33.74
N LEU A 368 0.61 7.21 32.60
CA LEU A 368 -0.72 6.84 32.15
C LEU A 368 -0.77 6.82 30.61
N LYS A 369 -0.25 5.73 30.02
CA LYS A 369 -0.16 5.54 28.57
C LYS A 369 -1.40 4.83 28.02
N PRO A 370 -2.18 5.42 27.09
CA PRO A 370 -3.34 4.77 26.49
C PRO A 370 -3.01 3.42 25.84
N ASP A 371 -3.88 2.42 26.03
CA ASP A 371 -3.91 1.23 25.18
C ASP A 371 -4.66 1.56 23.89
N LEU A 372 -3.88 1.66 22.80
CA LEU A 372 -4.40 1.97 21.47
C LEU A 372 -4.66 0.72 20.62
N VAL A 373 -4.47 -0.51 21.12
CA VAL A 373 -4.67 -1.76 20.34
C VAL A 373 -6.05 -1.84 19.70
N ARG A 374 -7.08 -1.27 20.34
CA ARG A 374 -8.47 -1.24 19.84
C ARG A 374 -8.81 -0.06 18.91
N VAL A 375 -7.89 0.88 18.67
CA VAL A 375 -8.09 2.11 17.86
C VAL A 375 -6.86 2.56 17.04
N ALA A 376 -5.84 1.71 16.91
CA ALA A 376 -4.58 2.02 16.21
C ALA A 376 -4.73 2.26 14.69
N ASP A 377 -5.90 1.98 14.13
CA ASP A 377 -6.31 2.31 12.77
C ASP A 377 -6.81 3.77 12.61
N SER A 378 -6.98 4.50 13.71
CA SER A 378 -7.44 5.90 13.69
C SER A 378 -6.36 6.88 13.25
N ILE A 379 -6.75 7.95 12.55
CA ILE A 379 -5.79 8.89 11.95
C ILE A 379 -5.12 9.87 12.92
N TYR A 380 -5.46 9.83 14.22
CA TYR A 380 -5.00 10.79 15.25
C TYR A 380 -4.01 10.20 16.27
N VAL A 381 -3.46 9.00 16.02
CA VAL A 381 -2.38 8.42 16.84
C VAL A 381 -1.13 9.30 16.72
N ASP A 382 -0.89 10.08 17.76
CA ASP A 382 0.30 10.85 18.12
C ASP A 382 1.02 11.52 16.93
N LYS A 383 0.44 12.64 16.46
CA LYS A 383 0.94 13.40 15.31
C LYS A 383 1.24 14.85 15.64
N TYR A 384 2.32 15.35 15.07
CA TYR A 384 2.57 16.76 14.80
C TYR A 384 2.56 16.97 13.29
N LEU A 385 1.87 17.99 12.79
CA LEU A 385 1.83 18.35 11.37
C LEU A 385 1.89 19.87 11.20
N GLU A 386 2.84 20.34 10.40
CA GLU A 386 2.83 21.72 9.87
C GLU A 386 2.09 21.76 8.54
N HIS A 387 1.21 22.76 8.38
CA HIS A 387 0.44 23.00 7.17
C HIS A 387 1.13 24.07 6.33
N PRO A 388 1.56 23.76 5.09
CA PRO A 388 2.24 24.74 4.25
C PRO A 388 1.31 25.92 3.95
N VAL A 389 1.81 27.14 4.16
CA VAL A 389 1.05 28.38 3.92
C VAL A 389 0.80 28.54 2.42
N SER A 390 -0.32 27.97 1.96
CA SER A 390 -0.75 28.08 0.57
C SER A 390 -0.99 29.56 0.22
N LEU A 391 -0.12 30.12 -0.62
CA LEU A 391 -0.24 31.47 -1.16
C LEU A 391 -1.33 31.59 -2.25
N MET A 392 -2.40 30.79 -2.13
CA MET A 392 -3.68 30.98 -2.81
C MET A 392 -4.49 32.17 -2.24
N ALA A 393 -3.79 33.22 -1.79
CA ALA A 393 -4.37 34.50 -1.47
C ALA A 393 -4.74 35.24 -2.77
N ILE A 394 -5.90 34.86 -3.33
CA ILE A 394 -6.69 35.55 -4.37
C ILE A 394 -5.86 36.53 -5.23
N LYS A 395 -5.15 36.01 -6.24
CA LYS A 395 -4.70 36.85 -7.36
C LYS A 395 -5.93 37.35 -8.13
N ARG A 396 -6.47 38.50 -7.71
CA ARG A 396 -7.12 39.41 -8.65
C ARG A 396 -6.10 39.79 -9.71
N SER A 397 -6.58 39.92 -10.95
CA SER A 397 -5.77 40.13 -12.14
C SER A 397 -4.89 41.38 -12.10
N SER A 398 -3.59 41.19 -12.31
CA SER A 398 -2.73 42.13 -13.02
C SER A 398 -1.63 41.37 -13.76
N SER A 399 -1.16 41.96 -14.85
CA SER A 399 -0.30 41.35 -15.89
C SER A 399 1.19 41.61 -15.68
N ASN A 400 2.02 40.71 -16.19
CA ASN A 400 3.48 40.84 -16.44
C ASN A 400 4.32 41.10 -15.17
N ASP A 401 5.43 40.40 -14.92
CA ASP A 401 6.58 40.35 -15.83
C ASP A 401 7.46 39.08 -15.68
N HIS A 402 8.63 39.08 -16.32
CA HIS A 402 9.43 37.89 -16.68
C HIS A 402 10.19 37.10 -15.57
N ASN A 403 10.51 35.87 -15.96
CA ASN A 403 11.45 34.93 -15.34
C ASN A 403 12.82 35.53 -14.96
N VAL A 404 13.11 35.65 -13.66
CA VAL A 404 14.42 35.35 -13.03
C VAL A 404 14.15 34.78 -11.61
N ASN A 405 15.14 34.13 -10.98
CA ASN A 405 15.23 33.69 -9.57
C ASN A 405 14.78 32.27 -9.18
N LEU A 406 14.09 31.50 -10.03
CA LEU A 406 13.62 30.13 -9.72
C LEU A 406 14.72 29.05 -9.47
N LEU A 407 15.99 29.44 -9.39
CA LEU A 407 17.15 28.56 -9.15
C LEU A 407 17.84 28.78 -7.79
N GLN A 408 17.68 29.92 -7.12
CA GLN A 408 18.40 30.22 -5.87
C GLN A 408 17.67 29.80 -4.59
N ASP A 409 16.37 29.48 -4.67
CA ASP A 409 15.58 29.05 -3.50
C ASP A 409 15.69 27.54 -3.20
N ARG A 410 16.38 26.74 -4.04
CA ARG A 410 16.62 25.30 -3.78
C ARG A 410 17.74 25.08 -2.75
N GLU A 411 18.90 25.69 -3.00
CA GLU A 411 20.13 25.50 -2.19
C GLU A 411 19.99 25.94 -0.72
N LYS A 412 18.93 26.66 -0.36
CA LYS A 412 18.66 27.12 1.01
C LYS A 412 17.67 26.27 1.80
N ILE A 413 16.93 25.37 1.14
CA ILE A 413 16.06 24.40 1.85
C ILE A 413 16.88 23.17 2.28
N GLU A 414 17.91 22.82 1.52
CA GLU A 414 18.84 21.71 1.82
C GLU A 414 19.72 21.95 3.07
N ALA A 415 19.75 23.18 3.60
CA ALA A 415 20.65 23.59 4.68
C ALA A 415 20.06 23.52 6.12
N CYS A 416 18.77 23.19 6.27
CA CYS A 416 18.09 23.15 7.59
C CYS A 416 17.55 21.76 7.97
N VAL A 417 17.93 20.69 7.24
CA VAL A 417 17.56 19.31 7.57
C VAL A 417 18.83 18.53 7.89
N GLU A 418 19.15 18.36 9.19
CA GLU A 418 20.16 17.39 9.61
C GLU A 418 19.62 15.96 9.52
N LYS A 419 19.58 15.47 8.28
CA LYS A 419 19.89 14.11 7.88
C LYS A 419 19.35 12.98 8.77
N ILE A 420 18.10 12.64 8.52
CA ILE A 420 17.85 11.26 8.07
C ILE A 420 17.84 11.33 6.54
N ASP A 421 18.99 11.08 5.93
CA ASP A 421 19.03 10.85 4.48
C ASP A 421 18.27 9.54 4.20
N ASP A 422 17.22 9.59 3.37
CA ASP A 422 16.51 8.39 2.90
C ASP A 422 17.20 7.85 1.63
N PHE A 423 17.43 6.54 1.56
CA PHE A 423 17.98 5.85 0.37
C PHE A 423 17.14 6.07 -0.91
N ILE A 424 15.85 6.44 -0.77
CA ILE A 424 14.94 6.76 -1.88
C ILE A 424 15.22 8.16 -2.46
N ASP A 425 15.73 9.09 -1.64
CA ASP A 425 15.96 10.48 -2.01
C ASP A 425 17.42 10.78 -2.41
N LEU A 426 18.28 9.74 -2.43
CA LEU A 426 19.60 9.82 -3.07
C LEU A 426 19.48 10.19 -4.55
N ASP A 427 20.31 11.13 -5.01
CA ASP A 427 20.33 11.47 -6.43
C ASP A 427 21.03 10.37 -7.25
N PHE A 428 20.22 9.61 -7.97
CA PHE A 428 20.68 8.59 -8.92
C PHE A 428 20.98 9.18 -10.31
N SER A 429 20.81 10.49 -10.57
CA SER A 429 20.93 11.10 -11.91
C SER A 429 22.28 10.85 -12.58
N VAL A 430 23.38 11.04 -11.84
CA VAL A 430 24.76 10.84 -12.31
C VAL A 430 25.05 9.36 -12.57
N GLU A 431 24.50 8.47 -11.76
CA GLU A 431 24.67 7.03 -11.90
C GLU A 431 23.64 6.34 -12.82
N ALA A 432 22.58 7.00 -13.28
CA ALA A 432 21.46 6.37 -13.98
C ALA A 432 21.88 5.50 -15.18
N LYS A 433 22.84 5.96 -15.99
CA LYS A 433 23.41 5.18 -17.12
C LYS A 433 24.20 3.95 -16.66
N GLN A 434 24.67 3.94 -15.41
CA GLN A 434 25.37 2.83 -14.78
C GLN A 434 24.41 1.85 -14.10
N ILE A 435 23.36 2.35 -13.44
CA ILE A 435 22.30 1.56 -12.79
C ILE A 435 21.59 0.65 -13.79
N TRP A 436 21.34 1.16 -15.01
CA TRP A 436 20.73 0.40 -16.10
C TRP A 436 21.73 -0.37 -16.99
N LYS A 437 23.00 -0.53 -16.56
CA LYS A 437 23.99 -1.37 -17.27
C LYS A 437 23.48 -2.81 -17.36
N ASN A 438 23.39 -3.30 -18.59
CA ASN A 438 22.58 -4.45 -18.91
C ASN A 438 23.41 -5.73 -19.15
N ASN A 439 24.65 -5.81 -18.65
CA ASN A 439 25.55 -6.91 -19.01
C ASN A 439 24.99 -8.28 -18.60
N ASN A 440 24.33 -8.35 -17.44
CA ASN A 440 23.94 -9.57 -16.74
C ASN A 440 22.59 -10.18 -17.18
N LEU A 441 21.93 -9.64 -18.22
CA LEU A 441 20.76 -10.30 -18.84
C LEU A 441 21.16 -11.10 -20.09
N PRO A 442 20.58 -12.30 -20.31
CA PRO A 442 20.68 -13.02 -21.58
C PRO A 442 20.23 -12.16 -22.77
N LYS A 443 20.79 -12.40 -23.97
CA LYS A 443 20.40 -11.71 -25.21
C LYS A 443 18.88 -11.78 -25.44
N GLN A 444 18.27 -12.93 -25.16
CA GLN A 444 16.83 -13.13 -25.26
C GLN A 444 16.03 -12.11 -24.43
N ALA A 445 16.30 -12.04 -23.13
CA ALA A 445 15.63 -11.11 -22.21
C ALA A 445 15.80 -9.63 -22.63
N LYS A 446 16.95 -9.27 -23.20
CA LYS A 446 17.19 -7.92 -23.77
C LYS A 446 16.35 -7.62 -25.01
N ASP A 447 16.10 -8.61 -25.85
CA ASP A 447 15.27 -8.45 -27.05
C ASP A 447 13.77 -8.47 -26.69
N ASP A 448 13.36 -9.25 -25.70
CA ASP A 448 11.99 -9.25 -25.15
C ASP A 448 11.65 -7.93 -24.43
N LEU A 449 12.62 -7.33 -23.72
CA LEU A 449 12.46 -5.99 -23.12
C LEU A 449 12.22 -4.89 -24.16
N LYS A 450 12.86 -4.97 -25.34
CA LYS A 450 12.60 -4.02 -26.44
C LYS A 450 11.19 -4.18 -27.01
N LEU A 451 10.70 -5.42 -27.08
CA LEU A 451 9.34 -5.73 -27.52
C LEU A 451 8.30 -5.19 -26.53
N LEU A 452 8.52 -5.35 -25.22
CA LEU A 452 7.68 -4.76 -24.18
C LEU A 452 7.73 -3.23 -24.18
N ALA A 453 8.90 -2.62 -24.37
CA ALA A 453 9.04 -1.16 -24.51
C ALA A 453 8.24 -0.60 -25.70
N LEU A 454 8.23 -1.31 -26.83
CA LEU A 454 7.40 -0.96 -28.00
C LEU A 454 5.91 -1.02 -27.66
N VAL A 455 5.45 -2.08 -26.97
CA VAL A 455 4.05 -2.19 -26.51
C VAL A 455 3.71 -1.04 -25.55
N TYR A 456 4.47 -0.81 -24.49
CA TYR A 456 4.18 0.25 -23.52
C TYR A 456 4.15 1.65 -24.16
N SER A 457 5.01 1.91 -25.15
CA SER A 457 4.94 3.13 -25.97
C SER A 457 3.64 3.22 -26.78
N GLN A 458 3.26 2.15 -27.48
CA GLN A 458 2.06 2.10 -28.34
C GLN A 458 0.72 2.21 -27.58
N TYR A 459 0.71 1.90 -26.29
CA TYR A 459 -0.49 1.94 -25.45
C TYR A 459 -0.43 3.01 -24.33
N LYS A 460 0.60 3.89 -24.32
CA LYS A 460 0.76 4.99 -23.36
C LYS A 460 -0.51 5.83 -23.21
N ASN A 461 -1.19 6.15 -24.31
CA ASN A 461 -2.39 6.98 -24.32
C ASN A 461 -3.65 6.29 -23.75
N MET A 462 -3.58 4.97 -23.50
CA MET A 462 -4.63 4.17 -22.83
C MET A 462 -4.36 3.96 -21.35
N LEU A 463 -3.21 4.41 -20.83
CA LEU A 463 -2.97 4.51 -19.39
C LEU A 463 -3.86 5.62 -18.80
N PRO A 464 -4.24 5.55 -17.50
CA PRO A 464 -5.08 6.56 -16.88
C PRO A 464 -4.47 7.96 -16.96
N PHE A 465 -5.32 8.99 -16.93
CA PHE A 465 -5.00 10.41 -17.16
C PHE A 465 -3.66 10.88 -16.55
N GLY A 466 -3.40 10.58 -15.26
CA GLY A 466 -2.15 10.97 -14.58
C GLY A 466 -0.89 10.16 -14.92
N TRP A 467 -0.99 9.01 -15.58
CA TRP A 467 0.16 8.21 -16.03
C TRP A 467 0.58 8.60 -17.45
N ARG A 468 -0.40 8.76 -18.36
CA ARG A 468 -0.13 9.02 -19.78
C ARG A 468 0.52 10.39 -20.04
N GLU A 469 0.26 11.37 -19.17
CA GLU A 469 0.78 12.74 -19.29
C GLU A 469 2.22 12.87 -18.78
N GLN A 470 2.71 11.87 -18.04
CA GLN A 470 4.09 11.81 -17.57
C GLN A 470 5.01 11.29 -18.67
N GLU A 471 6.06 12.03 -19.04
CA GLU A 471 6.97 11.67 -20.13
C GLU A 471 7.59 10.28 -19.90
N ASN A 472 8.14 10.07 -18.70
CA ASN A 472 8.92 8.89 -18.31
C ASN A 472 8.11 7.65 -17.91
N CYS A 473 6.77 7.67 -17.97
CA CYS A 473 5.94 6.53 -17.51
C CYS A 473 6.27 5.21 -18.21
N VAL A 474 6.59 5.25 -19.51
CA VAL A 474 6.99 4.06 -20.29
C VAL A 474 8.38 3.57 -19.86
N GLN A 475 9.30 4.49 -19.56
CA GLN A 475 10.63 4.16 -19.06
C GLN A 475 10.57 3.46 -17.71
N LEU A 476 9.71 3.91 -16.78
CA LEU A 476 9.48 3.23 -15.50
C LEU A 476 9.04 1.76 -15.70
N PHE A 477 8.11 1.50 -16.62
CA PHE A 477 7.64 0.12 -16.82
C PHE A 477 8.76 -0.77 -17.36
N VAL A 478 9.55 -0.26 -18.31
CA VAL A 478 10.73 -0.96 -18.84
C VAL A 478 11.81 -1.15 -17.76
N SER A 479 12.00 -0.18 -16.86
CA SER A 479 12.89 -0.27 -15.70
C SER A 479 12.46 -1.39 -14.73
N ILE A 480 11.16 -1.50 -14.42
CA ILE A 480 10.61 -2.56 -13.58
C ILE A 480 10.71 -3.94 -14.28
N GLU A 481 10.36 -4.03 -15.56
CA GLU A 481 10.51 -5.24 -16.37
C GLU A 481 11.97 -5.72 -16.45
N HIS A 482 12.93 -4.80 -16.41
CA HIS A 482 14.37 -5.07 -16.41
C HIS A 482 14.85 -5.57 -15.05
N PHE A 483 14.52 -4.86 -13.96
CA PHE A 483 14.80 -5.27 -12.58
C PHE A 483 14.25 -6.68 -12.28
N MET A 484 12.97 -6.93 -12.57
CA MET A 484 12.32 -8.22 -12.32
C MET A 484 12.93 -9.38 -13.14
N ARG A 485 13.58 -9.11 -14.28
CA ARG A 485 14.35 -10.12 -15.01
C ARG A 485 15.78 -10.26 -14.48
N LEU A 486 16.40 -9.20 -13.96
CA LEU A 486 17.72 -9.32 -13.33
C LEU A 486 17.64 -10.18 -12.07
N VAL A 487 16.63 -10.01 -11.22
CA VAL A 487 16.40 -10.86 -10.03
C VAL A 487 16.24 -12.34 -10.43
N GLN A 488 15.48 -12.64 -11.48
CA GLN A 488 15.33 -14.00 -12.02
C GLN A 488 16.64 -14.60 -12.54
N TYR A 489 17.41 -13.85 -13.34
CA TYR A 489 18.59 -14.38 -14.02
C TYR A 489 19.88 -14.29 -13.19
N ASN A 490 19.89 -13.57 -12.06
CA ASN A 490 21.04 -13.40 -11.19
C ASN A 490 20.67 -13.60 -9.70
N PRO A 491 20.18 -14.79 -9.29
CA PRO A 491 19.83 -15.06 -7.89
C PRO A 491 21.04 -15.00 -6.95
N VAL A 492 22.25 -15.22 -7.47
CA VAL A 492 23.52 -15.22 -6.72
C VAL A 492 24.29 -13.91 -6.97
N GLN A 493 23.70 -12.79 -6.57
CA GLN A 493 24.49 -11.63 -6.13
C GLN A 493 24.23 -11.42 -4.64
N ILE A 494 25.32 -11.28 -3.87
CA ILE A 494 25.25 -10.84 -2.48
C ILE A 494 24.63 -9.44 -2.51
N LEU A 495 23.41 -9.30 -1.96
CA LEU A 495 22.56 -8.14 -2.23
C LEU A 495 23.09 -6.83 -1.63
N ILE A 496 23.97 -6.91 -0.65
CA ILE A 496 24.59 -5.79 0.07
C ILE A 496 25.97 -6.27 0.52
N GLU A 497 26.99 -5.42 0.49
CA GLU A 497 28.30 -5.74 1.09
C GLU A 497 28.15 -5.85 2.62
N GLU A 498 28.01 -7.07 3.12
CA GLU A 498 27.95 -7.34 4.55
C GLU A 498 29.28 -6.94 5.20
N TYR A 499 29.22 -6.43 6.44
CA TYR A 499 30.35 -5.94 7.27
C TYR A 499 30.91 -4.53 6.96
N LEU A 500 30.19 -3.66 6.27
CA LEU A 500 30.57 -2.23 6.19
C LEU A 500 30.33 -1.45 7.51
N PRO A 501 31.24 -0.54 7.92
CA PRO A 501 31.00 0.39 9.04
C PRO A 501 29.96 1.47 8.70
N GLN A 502 29.19 1.90 9.70
CA GLN A 502 28.19 2.98 9.56
C GLN A 502 28.80 4.27 8.98
N SER A 503 30.00 4.65 9.43
CA SER A 503 30.74 5.83 8.95
C SER A 503 31.34 5.70 7.54
N GLN A 504 31.17 4.55 6.86
CA GLN A 504 31.41 4.39 5.43
C GLN A 504 30.10 4.46 4.63
N ILE A 505 29.02 3.88 5.19
CA ILE A 505 27.66 3.95 4.64
C ILE A 505 27.20 5.41 4.50
N GLU A 506 27.42 6.24 5.52
CA GLU A 506 27.10 7.68 5.50
C GLU A 506 27.94 8.48 4.49
N LYS A 507 29.21 8.10 4.28
CA LYS A 507 30.15 8.84 3.40
C LYS A 507 29.96 8.53 1.92
N ALA A 508 29.44 7.36 1.59
CA ALA A 508 29.26 6.92 0.21
C ALA A 508 28.14 5.87 0.08
N PRO A 509 26.88 6.19 0.41
CA PRO A 509 25.79 5.21 0.48
C PRO A 509 25.56 4.49 -0.85
N LEU A 510 25.71 5.20 -1.97
CA LEU A 510 25.68 4.61 -3.31
C LEU A 510 26.80 3.59 -3.57
N LYS A 511 27.92 3.57 -2.83
CA LYS A 511 28.93 2.52 -2.99
C LYS A 511 28.58 1.25 -2.22
N CYS A 512 27.86 1.37 -1.11
CA CYS A 512 27.46 0.27 -0.23
C CYS A 512 26.27 -0.55 -0.77
N LEU A 513 25.50 0.03 -1.69
CA LEU A 513 24.35 -0.61 -2.34
C LEU A 513 24.77 -1.45 -3.56
N SER A 514 24.28 -2.69 -3.63
CA SER A 514 24.39 -3.48 -4.86
C SER A 514 23.62 -2.87 -6.03
N GLN A 515 23.93 -3.34 -7.24
CA GLN A 515 23.25 -2.94 -8.47
C GLN A 515 21.72 -3.12 -8.40
N LEU A 516 21.24 -4.21 -7.80
CA LEU A 516 19.80 -4.49 -7.63
C LEU A 516 19.15 -3.51 -6.65
N ALA A 517 19.84 -3.21 -5.53
CA ALA A 517 19.37 -2.24 -4.55
C ALA A 517 19.25 -0.83 -5.15
N LYS A 518 20.23 -0.38 -5.94
CA LYS A 518 20.16 0.89 -6.69
C LYS A 518 19.00 0.92 -7.68
N GLN A 519 18.77 -0.16 -8.42
CA GLN A 519 17.66 -0.25 -9.38
C GLN A 519 16.30 -0.15 -8.68
N TYR A 520 16.12 -0.87 -7.57
CA TYR A 520 14.89 -0.81 -6.78
C TYR A 520 14.63 0.60 -6.22
N LEU A 521 15.63 1.23 -5.61
CA LEU A 521 15.51 2.58 -5.05
C LEU A 521 15.29 3.65 -6.12
N HIS A 522 15.94 3.55 -7.29
CA HIS A 522 15.70 4.45 -8.40
C HIS A 522 14.31 4.25 -9.04
N ILE A 523 13.77 3.03 -9.07
CA ILE A 523 12.36 2.77 -9.38
C ILE A 523 11.43 3.41 -8.34
N ALA A 524 11.76 3.29 -7.04
CA ALA A 524 10.99 3.90 -5.95
C ALA A 524 10.94 5.44 -6.07
N GLN A 525 12.09 6.06 -6.41
CA GLN A 525 12.21 7.49 -6.68
C GLN A 525 11.37 7.91 -7.89
N GLN A 526 11.40 7.16 -8.99
CA GLN A 526 10.53 7.42 -10.15
C GLN A 526 9.04 7.30 -9.77
N LEU A 527 8.64 6.31 -8.95
CA LEU A 527 7.27 6.18 -8.43
C LEU A 527 6.86 7.35 -7.53
N LYS A 528 7.76 7.84 -6.67
CA LYS A 528 7.57 9.05 -5.84
C LYS A 528 7.36 10.29 -6.73
N GLN A 529 8.14 10.43 -7.80
CA GLN A 529 8.04 11.53 -8.78
C GLN A 529 6.75 11.50 -9.63
N LEU A 530 6.20 10.33 -9.95
CA LEU A 530 4.88 10.20 -10.61
C LEU A 530 3.70 10.62 -9.71
N GLY A 531 3.96 10.84 -8.41
CA GLY A 531 3.10 11.60 -7.51
C GLY A 531 2.27 10.75 -6.55
N LEU A 532 2.14 11.24 -5.32
CA LEU A 532 1.33 10.64 -4.24
C LEU A 532 -0.09 10.26 -4.68
N ASN A 533 -0.68 10.99 -5.62
CA ASN A 533 -2.00 10.72 -6.17
C ASN A 533 -2.15 9.31 -6.80
N LEU A 534 -1.05 8.69 -7.26
CA LEU A 534 -1.03 7.29 -7.71
C LEU A 534 -0.97 6.34 -6.51
N ILE A 535 -0.01 6.57 -5.62
CA ILE A 535 0.24 5.83 -4.37
C ILE A 535 -1.02 5.77 -3.50
N GLU A 536 -1.73 6.89 -3.35
CA GLU A 536 -3.03 7.03 -2.67
C GLU A 536 -4.19 6.34 -3.41
N LYS A 537 -4.24 6.39 -4.76
CA LYS A 537 -5.30 5.71 -5.51
C LYS A 537 -5.17 4.19 -5.37
N LEU A 538 -3.94 3.68 -5.27
CA LEU A 538 -3.65 2.28 -5.00
C LEU A 538 -3.98 1.91 -3.54
N GLU A 539 -3.65 2.76 -2.56
CA GLU A 539 -4.11 2.59 -1.16
C GLU A 539 -5.64 2.54 -1.03
N LYS A 540 -6.35 3.46 -1.72
CA LYS A 540 -7.81 3.53 -1.71
C LYS A 540 -8.47 2.34 -2.42
N LEU A 541 -7.69 1.51 -3.11
CA LEU A 541 -8.11 0.21 -3.66
C LEU A 541 -7.75 -0.96 -2.74
N GLU A 542 -6.69 -0.86 -1.93
CA GLU A 542 -6.28 -1.89 -0.98
C GLU A 542 -7.05 -1.82 0.36
N LYS A 543 -7.29 -0.61 0.90
CA LYS A 543 -8.01 -0.37 2.18
C LYS A 543 -9.53 -0.59 2.11
N LEU A 544 -10.03 -1.34 1.12
CA LEU A 544 -11.46 -1.63 0.92
C LEU A 544 -11.67 -3.14 0.75
N GLU A 545 -11.74 -3.89 1.86
CA GLU A 545 -11.85 -5.35 1.86
C GLU A 545 -12.97 -5.91 0.95
N LYS A 546 -12.55 -6.48 -0.18
CA LYS A 546 -12.96 -7.78 -0.75
C LYS A 546 -12.27 -7.96 -2.12
N LEU A 547 -12.24 -9.19 -2.63
CA LEU A 547 -11.37 -9.60 -3.76
C LEU A 547 -11.56 -8.77 -5.05
N GLU A 548 -12.76 -8.23 -5.30
CA GLU A 548 -13.16 -7.41 -6.46
C GLU A 548 -12.28 -6.16 -6.78
N LYS A 549 -11.27 -5.85 -5.95
CA LYS A 549 -10.47 -4.60 -6.07
C LYS A 549 -8.98 -4.83 -6.36
N LEU A 550 -8.43 -6.02 -6.08
CA LEU A 550 -7.16 -6.45 -6.70
C LEU A 550 -7.30 -6.46 -8.22
N GLU A 551 -8.47 -6.89 -8.68
CA GLU A 551 -9.01 -6.81 -10.04
C GLU A 551 -8.76 -5.45 -10.74
N LYS A 552 -8.61 -4.32 -10.01
CA LYS A 552 -8.38 -2.98 -10.60
C LYS A 552 -6.90 -2.66 -10.88
N LEU A 553 -5.95 -3.34 -10.24
CA LEU A 553 -4.56 -3.40 -10.73
C LEU A 553 -4.46 -4.35 -11.93
N GLU A 554 -5.35 -5.33 -12.00
CA GLU A 554 -5.44 -6.28 -13.11
C GLU A 554 -6.18 -5.70 -14.32
N LYS A 555 -7.00 -4.66 -14.18
CA LYS A 555 -7.58 -3.88 -15.30
C LYS A 555 -6.61 -2.88 -15.94
N LEU A 556 -5.31 -2.97 -15.64
CA LEU A 556 -4.24 -2.33 -16.42
C LEU A 556 -3.76 -3.27 -17.52
N ASP A 557 -4.62 -3.57 -18.49
CA ASP A 557 -4.45 -4.69 -19.44
C ASP A 557 -3.20 -4.58 -20.34
N PHE A 558 -2.72 -3.35 -20.53
CA PHE A 558 -1.51 -3.02 -21.26
C PHE A 558 -0.23 -3.06 -20.41
N ILE A 559 -0.29 -3.61 -19.20
CA ILE A 559 0.83 -3.76 -18.27
C ILE A 559 1.09 -5.25 -18.00
N GLY A 560 2.36 -5.64 -18.15
CA GLY A 560 2.86 -7.00 -17.95
C GLY A 560 2.79 -7.46 -16.50
N TRP A 561 2.72 -8.77 -16.31
CA TRP A 561 2.62 -9.41 -15.00
C TRP A 561 3.74 -9.00 -14.02
N ARG A 562 4.98 -8.82 -14.52
CA ARG A 562 6.14 -8.42 -13.70
C ARG A 562 5.95 -7.04 -13.08
N VAL A 563 5.46 -6.07 -13.86
CA VAL A 563 5.15 -4.72 -13.37
C VAL A 563 4.00 -4.75 -12.36
N ARG A 564 2.96 -5.57 -12.60
CA ARG A 564 1.87 -5.77 -11.62
C ARG A 564 2.36 -6.33 -10.28
N ILE A 565 3.20 -7.38 -10.30
CA ILE A 565 3.75 -7.98 -9.09
C ILE A 565 4.70 -7.03 -8.37
N PHE A 566 5.57 -6.33 -9.11
CA PHE A 566 6.43 -5.30 -8.52
C PHE A 566 5.60 -4.24 -7.79
N LEU A 567 4.61 -3.65 -8.44
CA LEU A 567 3.75 -2.64 -7.83
C LEU A 567 3.00 -3.21 -6.60
N ARG A 568 2.44 -4.42 -6.68
CA ARG A 568 1.75 -5.07 -5.55
C ARG A 568 2.64 -5.25 -4.32
N LEU A 569 3.89 -5.65 -4.51
CA LEU A 569 4.85 -5.84 -3.40
C LEU A 569 5.42 -4.50 -2.91
N PHE A 570 5.67 -3.55 -3.81
CA PHE A 570 6.10 -2.19 -3.48
C PHE A 570 5.03 -1.41 -2.70
N ILE A 571 3.74 -1.67 -2.93
CA ILE A 571 2.64 -1.09 -2.14
C ILE A 571 2.62 -1.69 -0.72
N ARG A 572 2.81 -3.00 -0.59
CA ARG A 572 2.79 -3.70 0.70
C ARG A 572 4.00 -3.39 1.59
N ASN A 573 5.18 -3.21 0.99
CA ASN A 573 6.44 -3.02 1.70
C ASN A 573 6.92 -1.56 1.64
N ARG A 574 6.07 -0.61 2.07
CA ARG A 574 6.41 0.82 2.06
C ARG A 574 7.17 1.24 3.32
N TRP A 575 8.45 1.51 3.15
CA TRP A 575 9.35 1.99 4.19
C TRP A 575 10.18 3.17 3.67
N ASN A 576 10.43 4.15 4.54
CA ASN A 576 11.47 5.15 4.34
C ASN A 576 12.80 4.51 4.78
N PHE A 577 13.53 3.94 3.82
CA PHE A 577 14.80 3.26 4.07
C PHE A 577 15.87 4.28 4.49
N LYS A 578 16.15 4.37 5.79
CA LYS A 578 17.19 5.26 6.34
C LYS A 578 18.59 4.85 5.86
N ILE A 579 19.50 5.81 5.68
CA ILE A 579 20.93 5.53 5.39
C ILE A 579 21.66 5.08 6.66
N ASN A 580 21.31 3.89 7.12
CA ASN A 580 21.98 3.18 8.20
C ASN A 580 21.91 1.66 7.97
N ARG A 581 22.44 0.87 8.92
CA ARG A 581 22.41 -0.61 8.87
C ARG A 581 21.00 -1.19 8.86
N ASP A 582 20.03 -0.54 9.49
CA ASP A 582 18.65 -1.04 9.61
C ASP A 582 17.90 -0.88 8.28
N GLY A 583 17.95 0.32 7.67
CA GLY A 583 17.37 0.55 6.35
C GLY A 583 18.04 -0.28 5.23
N ILE A 584 19.31 -0.67 5.44
CA ILE A 584 20.01 -1.68 4.65
C ILE A 584 19.39 -3.09 4.84
N ALA A 585 19.08 -3.50 6.06
CA ALA A 585 18.42 -4.78 6.34
C ALA A 585 16.96 -4.82 5.83
N ASP A 586 16.20 -3.74 6.01
CA ASP A 586 14.85 -3.56 5.48
C ASP A 586 14.84 -3.67 3.95
N LEU A 587 15.81 -3.04 3.29
CA LEU A 587 15.98 -3.11 1.84
C LEU A 587 16.37 -4.53 1.39
N LYS A 588 17.24 -5.24 2.14
CA LYS A 588 17.55 -6.65 1.89
C LYS A 588 16.29 -7.52 1.97
N PHE A 589 15.47 -7.36 3.01
CA PHE A 589 14.19 -8.07 3.17
C PHE A 589 13.20 -7.77 2.04
N CYS A 590 13.11 -6.52 1.60
CA CYS A 590 12.30 -6.14 0.44
C CYS A 590 12.80 -6.74 -0.87
N LEU A 591 14.12 -6.86 -1.07
CA LEU A 591 14.72 -7.47 -2.26
C LEU A 591 14.60 -9.01 -2.25
N ASP A 592 14.78 -9.65 -1.09
CA ASP A 592 14.59 -11.10 -0.93
C ASP A 592 13.12 -11.51 -1.12
N SER A 593 12.16 -10.62 -0.84
CA SER A 593 10.74 -10.80 -1.18
C SER A 593 10.49 -11.00 -2.69
N PHE A 594 11.39 -10.54 -3.56
CA PHE A 594 11.35 -10.78 -5.01
C PHE A 594 12.11 -12.03 -5.47
N LYS A 595 12.81 -12.77 -4.58
CA LYS A 595 13.50 -14.02 -4.92
C LYS A 595 12.62 -15.26 -4.82
N ASN A 596 11.57 -15.23 -4.00
CA ASN A 596 10.67 -16.37 -3.78
C ASN A 596 9.63 -16.48 -4.92
N LEU A 597 10.15 -16.67 -6.14
CA LEU A 597 9.46 -16.58 -7.43
C LEU A 597 8.33 -17.61 -7.62
N ASP A 598 8.44 -18.77 -6.99
CA ASP A 598 7.48 -19.88 -7.11
C ASP A 598 6.13 -19.57 -6.43
N ASN A 599 6.07 -18.54 -5.58
CA ASN A 599 4.81 -18.05 -5.00
C ASN A 599 3.95 -17.26 -6.00
N TYR A 600 4.45 -16.96 -7.21
CA TYR A 600 3.71 -16.21 -8.23
C TYR A 600 2.95 -17.15 -9.18
N ILE A 601 1.96 -17.83 -8.60
CA ILE A 601 0.99 -18.71 -9.27
C ILE A 601 -0.04 -17.87 -10.03
N ALA A 602 -0.50 -18.37 -11.19
CA ALA A 602 -1.65 -17.82 -11.91
C ALA A 602 -2.97 -18.43 -11.39
N GLY A 603 -3.84 -17.59 -10.84
CA GLY A 603 -5.14 -17.98 -10.27
C GLY A 603 -5.12 -18.26 -8.75
N ASP A 604 -6.29 -18.28 -8.13
CA ASP A 604 -6.45 -18.39 -6.66
C ASP A 604 -6.22 -19.81 -6.07
N LEU A 605 -5.87 -20.80 -6.91
CA LEU A 605 -5.72 -22.19 -6.51
C LEU A 605 -4.26 -22.57 -6.26
N LYS A 606 -3.97 -23.13 -5.08
CA LYS A 606 -2.68 -23.78 -4.80
C LYS A 606 -2.45 -24.93 -5.81
N GLY A 607 -1.43 -24.80 -6.64
CA GLY A 607 -1.06 -25.78 -7.67
C GLY A 607 -1.23 -25.32 -9.11
N GLY A 608 -1.72 -24.10 -9.36
CA GLY A 608 -1.70 -23.49 -10.70
C GLY A 608 -0.27 -23.26 -11.24
N PRO A 609 -0.09 -23.11 -12.55
CA PRO A 609 1.22 -22.85 -13.16
C PRO A 609 1.78 -21.49 -12.73
N SER A 610 3.10 -21.39 -12.64
CA SER A 610 3.77 -20.11 -12.34
C SER A 610 3.66 -19.15 -13.53
N PHE A 611 3.64 -17.84 -13.26
CA PHE A 611 3.76 -16.83 -14.34
C PHE A 611 5.06 -16.96 -15.15
N PHE A 612 6.11 -17.56 -14.59
CA PHE A 612 7.35 -17.85 -15.33
C PHE A 612 7.18 -18.98 -16.34
N ASP A 613 6.44 -20.03 -16.03
CA ASP A 613 6.22 -21.14 -16.96
C ASP A 613 5.28 -20.74 -18.10
N ILE A 614 4.29 -19.90 -17.79
CA ILE A 614 3.49 -19.19 -18.79
C ILE A 614 4.38 -18.31 -19.69
N GLU A 615 5.28 -17.50 -19.12
CA GLU A 615 6.20 -16.66 -19.91
C GLU A 615 7.16 -17.50 -20.78
N LYS A 616 7.69 -18.62 -20.28
CA LYS A 616 8.53 -19.56 -21.05
C LYS A 616 7.79 -20.09 -22.29
N GLN A 617 6.53 -20.51 -22.13
CA GLN A 617 5.69 -20.97 -23.23
C GLN A 617 5.39 -19.82 -24.22
N GLU A 618 5.03 -18.64 -23.71
CA GLU A 618 4.71 -17.50 -24.57
C GLU A 618 5.91 -16.97 -25.35
N ILE A 619 7.14 -16.99 -24.81
CA ILE A 619 8.35 -16.61 -25.57
C ILE A 619 8.51 -17.47 -26.85
N VAL A 620 8.09 -18.74 -26.83
CA VAL A 620 8.07 -19.60 -28.03
C VAL A 620 6.97 -19.17 -28.99
N SER A 621 5.75 -18.91 -28.49
CA SER A 621 4.64 -18.37 -29.28
C SER A 621 4.99 -17.03 -29.93
N VAL A 622 5.54 -16.06 -29.19
CA VAL A 622 5.96 -14.73 -29.64
C VAL A 622 6.93 -14.84 -30.81
N LYS A 623 8.02 -15.62 -30.68
CA LYS A 623 9.00 -15.85 -31.76
C LYS A 623 8.35 -16.44 -33.01
N ARG A 624 7.57 -17.51 -32.83
CA ARG A 624 6.85 -18.23 -33.89
C ARG A 624 5.88 -17.31 -34.62
N ASN A 625 5.16 -16.46 -33.89
CA ASN A 625 4.16 -15.55 -34.42
C ASN A 625 4.81 -14.36 -35.13
N LYS A 626 5.90 -13.79 -34.59
CA LYS A 626 6.72 -12.74 -35.22
C LYS A 626 7.25 -13.15 -36.59
N ALA A 627 7.84 -14.35 -36.72
CA ALA A 627 8.25 -14.90 -38.01
C ALA A 627 7.05 -15.07 -38.96
N LYS A 628 6.03 -15.82 -38.51
CA LYS A 628 4.77 -16.06 -39.23
C LYS A 628 4.08 -14.77 -39.71
N ALA A 629 4.28 -13.63 -39.04
CA ALA A 629 3.75 -12.33 -39.41
C ALA A 629 4.57 -11.66 -40.51
N LYS A 630 5.91 -11.64 -40.40
CA LYS A 630 6.80 -11.05 -41.41
C LYS A 630 6.71 -11.77 -42.75
N ASP A 631 6.69 -13.10 -42.72
CA ASP A 631 6.52 -13.93 -43.93
C ASP A 631 5.21 -13.60 -44.65
N TYR A 632 4.12 -13.55 -43.88
CA TYR A 632 2.78 -13.24 -44.38
C TYR A 632 2.69 -11.83 -44.99
N LEU A 633 3.22 -10.81 -44.30
CA LEU A 633 3.22 -9.43 -44.78
C LEU A 633 4.11 -9.25 -46.02
N ASN A 634 5.23 -9.98 -46.10
CA ASN A 634 6.11 -10.00 -47.28
C ASN A 634 5.46 -10.68 -48.49
N GLN A 635 4.78 -11.81 -48.29
CA GLN A 635 4.10 -12.51 -49.38
C GLN A 635 2.87 -11.76 -49.91
N THR A 636 2.20 -10.97 -49.06
CA THR A 636 0.89 -10.37 -49.37
C THR A 636 0.97 -8.92 -49.85
N ILE A 637 1.90 -8.09 -49.33
CA ILE A 637 2.04 -6.68 -49.75
C ILE A 637 3.07 -6.60 -50.88
N ARG A 638 2.58 -6.41 -52.11
CA ARG A 638 3.35 -6.38 -53.38
C ARG A 638 3.13 -5.12 -54.23
N GLN A 639 2.36 -4.17 -53.70
CA GLN A 639 1.89 -2.96 -54.36
C GLN A 639 1.82 -1.83 -53.32
N ASP A 640 1.57 -0.60 -53.78
CA ASP A 640 1.32 0.55 -52.90
C ASP A 640 0.14 0.23 -51.97
N VAL A 641 0.25 0.59 -50.69
CA VAL A 641 -0.76 0.28 -49.67
C VAL A 641 -1.01 1.46 -48.74
N PHE A 642 -2.24 1.54 -48.25
CA PHE A 642 -2.57 2.36 -47.10
C PHE A 642 -3.08 1.50 -45.95
N ALA A 643 -2.83 1.92 -44.73
CA ALA A 643 -3.22 1.19 -43.53
C ALA A 643 -3.85 2.11 -42.49
N PHE A 644 -4.83 1.58 -41.74
CA PHE A 644 -5.37 2.21 -40.54
C PHE A 644 -5.66 1.14 -39.47
N ARG A 645 -5.62 1.56 -38.20
CA ARG A 645 -5.73 0.67 -37.03
C ARG A 645 -7.06 0.88 -36.32
N LEU A 646 -7.80 -0.21 -36.12
CA LEU A 646 -9.10 -0.23 -35.45
C LEU A 646 -9.09 -1.24 -34.30
N LYS A 647 -9.77 -0.89 -33.22
CA LYS A 647 -10.09 -1.76 -32.09
C LYS A 647 -11.56 -2.14 -32.15
N PHE A 648 -11.83 -3.43 -32.10
CA PHE A 648 -13.16 -4.03 -32.11
C PHE A 648 -13.46 -4.58 -30.73
N SER A 649 -14.67 -4.33 -30.23
CA SER A 649 -15.18 -4.93 -28.99
C SER A 649 -16.71 -4.96 -28.99
N TYR A 650 -17.30 -5.40 -27.88
CA TYR A 650 -18.73 -5.53 -27.69
C TYR A 650 -19.09 -5.13 -26.26
N GLN A 651 -20.38 -4.97 -25.99
CA GLN A 651 -20.90 -5.04 -24.63
C GLN A 651 -21.43 -6.47 -24.41
N PRO A 652 -20.99 -7.19 -23.36
CA PRO A 652 -21.50 -8.52 -23.05
C PRO A 652 -23.03 -8.52 -22.97
N ASN A 653 -23.63 -9.61 -23.45
CA ASN A 653 -25.02 -9.92 -23.18
C ASN A 653 -25.07 -10.85 -21.96
N ASN A 654 -25.67 -10.37 -20.86
CA ASN A 654 -25.78 -11.08 -19.59
C ASN A 654 -26.73 -12.29 -19.64
N ASP A 655 -27.57 -12.40 -20.69
CA ASP A 655 -28.45 -13.55 -20.92
C ASP A 655 -27.67 -14.80 -21.40
N PHE A 656 -26.35 -14.68 -21.60
CA PHE A 656 -25.46 -15.70 -22.17
C PHE A 656 -24.16 -15.81 -21.37
N THR A 657 -23.48 -16.95 -21.45
CA THR A 657 -22.20 -17.15 -20.74
C THR A 657 -21.08 -16.25 -21.29
N THR A 658 -20.02 -16.06 -20.51
CA THR A 658 -18.80 -15.38 -20.97
C THR A 658 -18.20 -16.06 -22.21
N GLU A 659 -18.23 -17.39 -22.24
CA GLU A 659 -17.71 -18.22 -23.35
C GLU A 659 -18.57 -18.09 -24.62
N ASP A 660 -19.90 -18.05 -24.49
CA ASP A 660 -20.81 -17.74 -25.61
C ASP A 660 -20.52 -16.37 -26.21
N ASN A 661 -20.37 -15.36 -25.35
CA ASN A 661 -20.08 -13.98 -25.73
C ASN A 661 -18.74 -13.88 -26.50
N ILE A 662 -17.69 -14.51 -25.97
CA ILE A 662 -16.35 -14.62 -26.60
C ILE A 662 -16.45 -15.32 -27.96
N THR A 663 -17.09 -16.48 -28.01
CA THR A 663 -17.21 -17.33 -29.21
C THR A 663 -18.01 -16.64 -30.30
N ALA A 664 -19.12 -16.00 -29.93
CA ALA A 664 -19.95 -15.21 -30.82
C ALA A 664 -19.18 -14.02 -31.42
N PHE A 665 -18.48 -13.24 -30.59
CA PHE A 665 -17.71 -12.09 -31.04
C PHE A 665 -16.56 -12.50 -31.98
N ASN A 666 -15.84 -13.57 -31.66
CA ASN A 666 -14.77 -14.09 -32.50
C ASN A 666 -15.29 -14.61 -33.87
N ALA A 667 -16.43 -15.30 -33.88
CA ALA A 667 -17.08 -15.78 -35.11
C ALA A 667 -17.59 -14.61 -35.98
N LEU A 668 -18.21 -13.61 -35.35
CA LEU A 668 -18.67 -12.36 -35.97
C LEU A 668 -17.51 -11.61 -36.65
N LEU A 669 -16.43 -11.34 -35.91
CA LEU A 669 -15.25 -10.63 -36.41
C LEU A 669 -14.56 -11.39 -37.54
N THR A 670 -14.46 -12.72 -37.43
CA THR A 670 -13.90 -13.59 -38.47
C THR A 670 -14.72 -13.52 -39.77
N ASP A 671 -16.05 -13.51 -39.69
CA ASP A 671 -16.92 -13.36 -40.86
C ASP A 671 -16.92 -11.92 -41.42
N PHE A 672 -16.84 -10.90 -40.57
CA PHE A 672 -16.65 -9.52 -41.01
C PHE A 672 -15.36 -9.35 -41.83
N LEU A 673 -14.22 -9.81 -41.31
CA LEU A 673 -12.92 -9.73 -42.02
C LEU A 673 -12.94 -10.54 -43.32
N LYS A 674 -13.57 -11.72 -43.34
CA LYS A 674 -13.82 -12.50 -44.56
C LYS A 674 -14.59 -11.69 -45.61
N ASN A 675 -15.65 -10.98 -45.21
CA ASN A 675 -16.52 -10.27 -46.14
C ASN A 675 -15.94 -8.92 -46.59
N LEU A 676 -15.22 -8.21 -45.71
CA LEU A 676 -14.41 -7.04 -46.05
C LEU A 676 -13.32 -7.39 -47.07
N LYS A 677 -12.65 -8.54 -46.93
CA LYS A 677 -11.67 -9.04 -47.91
C LYS A 677 -12.31 -9.49 -49.24
N ARG A 678 -13.59 -9.86 -49.26
CA ARG A 678 -14.30 -10.36 -50.46
C ARG A 678 -14.79 -9.28 -51.41
N THR A 679 -14.99 -8.03 -50.97
CA THR A 679 -15.50 -6.99 -51.88
C THR A 679 -15.12 -5.57 -51.51
N ARG A 680 -14.47 -4.88 -52.46
CA ARG A 680 -14.16 -3.44 -52.38
C ARG A 680 -15.40 -2.54 -52.22
N LYS A 681 -16.61 -3.04 -52.54
CA LYS A 681 -17.86 -2.27 -52.35
C LYS A 681 -18.14 -1.89 -50.90
N ILE A 682 -17.51 -2.55 -49.92
CA ILE A 682 -17.61 -2.21 -48.50
C ILE A 682 -16.74 -0.99 -48.18
N SER A 683 -15.43 -1.07 -48.45
CA SER A 683 -14.41 -0.11 -48.03
C SER A 683 -14.09 0.96 -49.08
N GLY A 684 -14.69 0.92 -50.26
CA GLY A 684 -14.19 1.59 -51.47
C GLY A 684 -13.03 0.80 -52.09
N GLU A 685 -12.00 0.53 -51.28
CA GLU A 685 -10.78 -0.18 -51.70
C GLU A 685 -10.62 -1.60 -51.19
N SER A 686 -9.71 -2.36 -51.79
CA SER A 686 -9.52 -3.80 -51.54
C SER A 686 -8.63 -4.07 -50.31
N LEU A 687 -9.13 -4.81 -49.32
CA LEU A 687 -8.33 -5.25 -48.17
C LEU A 687 -7.31 -6.33 -48.59
N VAL A 688 -6.03 -5.97 -48.59
CA VAL A 688 -4.90 -6.83 -48.96
C VAL A 688 -4.53 -7.75 -47.80
N ALA A 689 -4.27 -7.16 -46.63
CA ALA A 689 -3.78 -7.86 -45.45
C ALA A 689 -4.36 -7.32 -44.13
N TYR A 690 -4.28 -8.13 -43.09
CA TYR A 690 -4.51 -7.69 -41.71
C TYR A 690 -3.62 -8.47 -40.73
N VAL A 691 -3.15 -7.78 -39.70
CA VAL A 691 -2.42 -8.33 -38.55
C VAL A 691 -2.92 -7.64 -37.28
N GLY A 692 -2.98 -8.36 -36.17
CA GLY A 692 -3.53 -7.85 -34.92
C GLY A 692 -3.28 -8.74 -33.71
N THR A 693 -3.93 -8.41 -32.60
CA THR A 693 -3.95 -9.21 -31.38
C THR A 693 -5.32 -9.21 -30.72
N ARG A 694 -5.60 -10.24 -29.93
CA ARG A 694 -6.74 -10.38 -29.02
C ARG A 694 -6.27 -10.14 -27.58
N MET A 695 -7.14 -9.57 -26.75
CA MET A 695 -6.80 -9.13 -25.40
C MET A 695 -8.09 -8.95 -24.60
N PHE A 696 -8.10 -9.36 -23.33
CA PHE A 696 -9.18 -9.01 -22.42
C PHE A 696 -8.95 -7.60 -21.86
N ILE A 697 -10.03 -6.83 -21.75
CA ILE A 697 -10.07 -5.48 -21.17
C ILE A 697 -11.37 -5.41 -20.36
N ASP A 698 -11.29 -5.14 -19.06
CA ASP A 698 -12.43 -5.21 -18.12
C ASP A 698 -13.22 -6.54 -18.22
N GLY A 699 -12.53 -7.67 -18.45
CA GLY A 699 -13.14 -9.00 -18.66
C GLY A 699 -13.79 -9.21 -20.04
N VAL A 700 -13.76 -8.21 -20.93
CA VAL A 700 -14.37 -8.28 -22.27
C VAL A 700 -13.30 -8.55 -23.33
N LEU A 701 -13.54 -9.50 -24.24
CA LEU A 701 -12.61 -9.78 -25.34
C LEU A 701 -12.60 -8.62 -26.34
N ASN A 702 -11.48 -7.89 -26.37
CA ASN A 702 -11.18 -6.83 -27.32
C ASN A 702 -10.22 -7.36 -28.40
N THR A 703 -10.19 -6.73 -29.58
CA THR A 703 -9.28 -7.10 -30.66
C THR A 703 -8.74 -5.87 -31.37
N ASP A 704 -7.41 -5.72 -31.41
CA ASP A 704 -6.69 -4.59 -31.99
C ASP A 704 -6.06 -5.03 -33.32
N ILE A 705 -6.47 -4.42 -34.44
CA ILE A 705 -6.09 -4.85 -35.80
C ILE A 705 -5.63 -3.66 -36.64
N THR A 706 -4.52 -3.82 -37.33
CA THR A 706 -4.13 -2.95 -38.44
C THR A 706 -4.63 -3.58 -39.74
N LEU A 707 -5.53 -2.88 -40.43
CA LEU A 707 -6.10 -3.24 -41.72
C LEU A 707 -5.29 -2.57 -42.83
N ILE A 708 -4.91 -3.31 -43.86
CA ILE A 708 -4.00 -2.87 -44.93
C ILE A 708 -4.70 -3.04 -46.27
N PHE A 709 -4.96 -1.93 -46.95
CA PHE A 709 -5.70 -1.82 -48.20
C PHE A 709 -4.76 -1.49 -49.37
N ASN A 710 -5.18 -1.83 -50.58
CA ASN A 710 -4.51 -1.44 -51.81
C ASN A 710 -4.60 0.08 -52.01
N ALA A 711 -3.48 0.71 -52.39
CA ALA A 711 -3.38 2.15 -52.69
C ALA A 711 -2.96 2.43 -54.15
N GLN A 712 -2.98 1.43 -55.05
CA GLN A 712 -2.58 1.63 -56.44
C GLN A 712 -3.47 2.65 -57.18
N THR A 713 -4.74 2.77 -56.79
CA THR A 713 -5.69 3.81 -57.23
C THR A 713 -5.46 5.18 -56.58
N LEU A 714 -4.65 5.25 -55.52
CA LEU A 714 -4.27 6.46 -54.80
C LEU A 714 -2.96 7.06 -55.34
N SER A 715 -2.18 6.30 -56.11
CA SER A 715 -0.93 6.76 -56.72
C SER A 715 -1.15 7.91 -57.72
N ASP A 716 -2.35 8.05 -58.29
CA ASP A 716 -2.71 9.03 -59.32
C ASP A 716 -3.24 10.38 -58.77
N TYR A 717 -3.49 10.50 -57.47
CA TYR A 717 -4.02 11.70 -56.84
C TYR A 717 -2.98 12.49 -56.03
N ASP A 718 -3.25 13.77 -55.79
CA ASP A 718 -2.53 14.60 -54.82
C ASP A 718 -2.67 14.10 -53.37
N GLU A 719 -1.80 14.55 -52.47
CA GLU A 719 -1.78 14.10 -51.08
C GLU A 719 -3.08 14.40 -50.32
N GLN A 720 -3.77 15.50 -50.62
CA GLN A 720 -4.99 15.92 -49.93
C GLN A 720 -6.19 15.03 -50.30
N LYS A 721 -6.39 14.74 -51.59
CA LYS A 721 -7.38 13.76 -52.06
C LYS A 721 -7.08 12.36 -51.55
N ASN A 722 -5.81 12.00 -51.43
CA ASN A 722 -5.39 10.73 -50.84
C ASN A 722 -5.73 10.62 -49.35
N GLU A 723 -5.50 11.66 -48.55
CA GLU A 723 -5.98 11.69 -47.17
C GLU A 723 -7.51 11.54 -47.12
N GLU A 724 -8.25 12.23 -47.99
CA GLU A 724 -9.71 12.18 -47.99
C GLU A 724 -10.23 10.79 -48.36
N CYS A 725 -9.69 10.16 -49.41
CA CYS A 725 -10.10 8.82 -49.82
C CYS A 725 -9.83 7.79 -48.70
N ILE A 726 -8.68 7.88 -48.02
CA ILE A 726 -8.37 7.00 -46.88
C ILE A 726 -9.33 7.25 -45.70
N LYS A 727 -9.64 8.51 -45.39
CA LYS A 727 -10.65 8.87 -44.37
C LYS A 727 -12.04 8.32 -44.74
N GLN A 728 -12.47 8.45 -46.00
CA GLN A 728 -13.73 7.88 -46.49
C GLN A 728 -13.74 6.34 -46.39
N SER A 729 -12.66 5.65 -46.78
CA SER A 729 -12.53 4.20 -46.66
C SER A 729 -12.63 3.73 -45.21
N ARG A 730 -11.99 4.45 -44.29
CA ARG A 730 -12.07 4.21 -42.85
C ARG A 730 -13.49 4.37 -42.32
N THR A 731 -14.18 5.46 -42.65
CA THR A 731 -15.58 5.70 -42.25
C THR A 731 -16.50 4.59 -42.76
N LYS A 732 -16.37 4.18 -44.02
CA LYS A 732 -17.18 3.09 -44.61
C LYS A 732 -16.97 1.76 -43.87
N VAL A 733 -15.74 1.45 -43.43
CA VAL A 733 -15.45 0.24 -42.64
C VAL A 733 -16.06 0.30 -41.23
N ILE A 734 -16.01 1.48 -40.58
CA ILE A 734 -16.63 1.72 -39.26
C ILE A 734 -18.15 1.57 -39.34
N GLU A 735 -18.79 2.22 -40.32
CA GLU A 735 -20.24 2.10 -40.56
C GLU A 735 -20.65 0.66 -40.88
N TYR A 736 -19.86 -0.05 -41.69
CA TYR A 736 -20.15 -1.43 -42.06
C TYR A 736 -20.04 -2.39 -40.86
N TRP A 737 -19.18 -2.11 -39.88
CA TRP A 737 -19.13 -2.86 -38.63
C TRP A 737 -20.37 -2.61 -37.75
N GLY A 738 -20.72 -1.34 -37.50
CA GLY A 738 -21.90 -1.01 -36.70
C GLY A 738 -23.19 -1.62 -37.27
N LYS A 739 -23.41 -1.45 -38.58
CA LYS A 739 -24.59 -1.96 -39.29
C LYS A 739 -24.52 -3.47 -39.59
N TYR A 740 -23.45 -4.19 -39.19
CA TYR A 740 -23.16 -5.54 -39.70
C TYR A 740 -24.24 -6.58 -39.32
N ILE A 741 -24.70 -6.55 -38.06
CA ILE A 741 -25.74 -7.47 -37.56
C ILE A 741 -27.03 -7.28 -38.36
N SER A 742 -27.46 -6.04 -38.56
CA SER A 742 -28.68 -5.71 -39.30
C SER A 742 -28.58 -6.08 -40.78
N ILE A 743 -27.43 -5.82 -41.43
CA ILE A 743 -27.14 -6.28 -42.80
C ILE A 743 -27.14 -7.83 -42.91
N LYS A 744 -26.74 -8.54 -41.86
CA LYS A 744 -26.78 -10.02 -41.81
C LYS A 744 -28.18 -10.57 -41.58
N LYS A 745 -28.95 -9.98 -40.65
CA LYS A 745 -30.37 -10.29 -40.42
C LYS A 745 -31.16 -10.13 -41.73
N GLU A 746 -31.01 -9.00 -42.42
CA GLU A 746 -31.67 -8.71 -43.70
C GLU A 746 -31.27 -9.70 -44.81
N LYS A 747 -29.98 -10.05 -44.93
CA LYS A 747 -29.52 -11.06 -45.90
C LYS A 747 -30.00 -12.47 -45.58
N ILE A 748 -30.38 -12.76 -44.35
CA ILE A 748 -30.97 -14.04 -43.95
C ILE A 748 -32.49 -14.03 -44.16
N SER A 749 -33.21 -12.95 -43.82
CA SER A 749 -34.65 -12.86 -44.13
C SER A 749 -34.91 -12.93 -45.63
N LYS A 750 -34.11 -12.23 -46.45
CA LYS A 750 -34.11 -12.33 -47.93
C LYS A 750 -33.70 -13.72 -48.48
N ARG A 751 -33.19 -14.62 -47.64
CA ARG A 751 -32.85 -16.02 -47.99
C ARG A 751 -33.80 -17.06 -47.40
N LYS A 752 -34.64 -16.72 -46.42
CA LYS A 752 -35.57 -17.66 -45.75
C LYS A 752 -36.79 -17.99 -46.61
N LYS A 753 -36.54 -18.62 -47.76
CA LYS A 753 -37.48 -19.52 -48.44
C LYS A 753 -37.12 -21.01 -48.29
N GLY A 754 -36.10 -21.33 -47.47
CA GLY A 754 -35.74 -22.68 -47.04
C GLY A 754 -34.74 -22.68 -45.89
N SER A 755 -34.86 -23.67 -44.99
CA SER A 755 -34.10 -23.89 -43.73
C SER A 755 -34.17 -22.77 -42.67
N LEU A 756 -34.45 -23.15 -41.42
CA LEU A 756 -34.42 -22.24 -40.27
C LEU A 756 -33.14 -22.39 -39.40
N ASP A 757 -32.50 -23.56 -39.45
CA ASP A 757 -31.60 -24.07 -38.38
C ASP A 757 -30.14 -23.64 -38.47
N THR A 758 -29.76 -22.84 -39.45
CA THR A 758 -28.35 -22.43 -39.69
C THR A 758 -28.09 -20.94 -39.47
N SER A 759 -28.87 -20.28 -38.59
CA SER A 759 -28.57 -18.92 -38.14
C SER A 759 -27.33 -18.89 -37.22
N PRO A 760 -26.27 -18.13 -37.53
CA PRO A 760 -25.10 -18.04 -36.64
C PRO A 760 -25.47 -17.48 -35.25
N ASN A 761 -24.98 -18.11 -34.17
CA ASN A 761 -25.32 -17.76 -32.78
C ASN A 761 -25.07 -16.28 -32.45
N TYR A 762 -24.06 -15.64 -33.05
CA TYR A 762 -23.78 -14.22 -32.83
C TYR A 762 -24.92 -13.27 -33.24
N LEU A 763 -25.85 -13.70 -34.11
CA LEU A 763 -27.06 -12.95 -34.46
C LEU A 763 -28.16 -13.03 -33.40
N LYS A 764 -28.08 -13.99 -32.48
CA LYS A 764 -28.93 -14.10 -31.29
C LYS A 764 -28.36 -13.31 -30.10
N LEU A 765 -27.04 -13.31 -29.91
CA LEU A 765 -26.41 -12.55 -28.81
C LEU A 765 -26.46 -11.03 -29.04
N PHE A 766 -26.01 -10.56 -30.21
CA PHE A 766 -25.81 -9.12 -30.46
C PHE A 766 -27.02 -8.44 -31.15
N ILE A 767 -28.24 -8.80 -30.74
CA ILE A 767 -29.48 -8.34 -31.41
C ILE A 767 -29.60 -6.81 -31.44
N ASN A 768 -29.15 -6.11 -30.38
CA ASN A 768 -29.38 -4.67 -30.16
C ASN A 768 -28.22 -3.76 -30.61
N GLU A 769 -27.37 -4.21 -31.54
CA GLU A 769 -26.21 -3.45 -32.06
C GLU A 769 -25.18 -3.04 -30.99
N ASN A 770 -25.04 -3.86 -29.93
CA ASN A 770 -24.07 -3.75 -28.82
C ASN A 770 -22.56 -3.82 -29.22
N LEU A 771 -22.22 -3.56 -30.49
CA LEU A 771 -20.87 -3.64 -31.02
C LEU A 771 -20.17 -2.28 -30.91
N LYS A 772 -18.93 -2.29 -30.42
CA LYS A 772 -18.10 -1.10 -30.24
C LYS A 772 -16.92 -1.16 -31.20
N ILE A 773 -16.54 0.00 -31.74
CA ILE A 773 -15.36 0.15 -32.57
C ILE A 773 -14.72 1.51 -32.30
N SER A 774 -13.39 1.53 -32.16
CA SER A 774 -12.63 2.76 -31.97
C SER A 774 -11.37 2.77 -32.85
N GLN A 775 -10.94 3.97 -33.21
CA GLN A 775 -9.71 4.17 -33.97
C GLN A 775 -8.50 4.12 -33.03
N SER A 776 -7.31 3.85 -33.56
CA SER A 776 -6.06 4.00 -32.84
C SER A 776 -4.94 4.51 -33.73
N ALA A 777 -3.96 5.17 -33.13
CA ALA A 777 -2.77 5.65 -33.82
C ALA A 777 -1.99 4.49 -34.46
N MET A 778 -1.43 4.73 -35.65
CA MET A 778 -0.65 3.73 -36.36
C MET A 778 0.60 3.29 -35.57
N ILE A 779 0.86 1.98 -35.57
CA ILE A 779 2.08 1.41 -35.00
C ILE A 779 3.25 1.73 -35.95
N THR A 780 3.97 2.82 -35.68
CA THR A 780 5.19 3.17 -36.39
C THR A 780 6.09 4.14 -35.63
N SER A 781 7.39 4.13 -35.94
CA SER A 781 8.40 5.12 -35.50
C SER A 781 8.48 6.38 -36.36
N LEU A 782 7.64 6.51 -37.39
CA LEU A 782 7.66 7.68 -38.29
C LEU A 782 7.20 8.98 -37.58
N PRO A 783 7.74 10.18 -37.93
CA PRO A 783 7.68 11.36 -37.06
C PRO A 783 6.33 12.11 -36.96
N ARG A 784 5.20 11.47 -37.23
CA ARG A 784 3.84 12.03 -37.06
C ARG A 784 2.91 10.94 -36.55
N SER A 785 2.10 11.26 -35.53
CA SER A 785 1.03 10.39 -35.04
C SER A 785 -0.15 10.38 -36.02
N LEU A 786 0.04 9.72 -37.16
CA LEU A 786 -0.97 9.70 -38.22
C LEU A 786 -2.07 8.68 -37.93
N ASP A 787 -3.30 9.12 -38.19
CA ASP A 787 -4.55 8.37 -38.18
C ASP A 787 -4.56 7.15 -39.14
N PHE A 788 -3.70 7.20 -40.15
CA PHE A 788 -3.52 6.22 -41.22
C PHE A 788 -2.11 6.39 -41.80
N LEU A 789 -1.61 5.41 -42.55
CA LEU A 789 -0.30 5.46 -43.16
C LEU A 789 -0.36 5.05 -44.63
N HIS A 790 0.04 5.94 -45.55
CA HIS A 790 0.24 5.63 -46.96
C HIS A 790 1.72 5.25 -47.20
N ILE A 791 1.96 4.11 -47.85
CA ILE A 791 3.29 3.58 -48.17
C ILE A 791 3.31 3.17 -49.65
N LYS A 792 4.16 3.86 -50.42
CA LYS A 792 4.43 3.48 -51.80
C LYS A 792 5.40 2.30 -51.84
N HIS A 793 5.20 1.33 -52.72
CA HIS A 793 5.89 0.04 -52.68
C HIS A 793 7.40 0.16 -52.90
N TYR A 794 7.83 1.16 -53.68
CA TYR A 794 9.24 1.45 -53.94
C TYR A 794 9.98 2.02 -52.73
N ASP A 795 9.28 2.54 -51.71
CA ASP A 795 9.89 2.93 -50.43
C ASP A 795 10.12 1.67 -49.57
N SER A 796 11.07 0.86 -50.02
CA SER A 796 11.43 -0.44 -49.44
C SER A 796 11.82 -0.32 -47.97
N LYS A 797 12.48 0.78 -47.59
CA LYS A 797 12.87 1.08 -46.20
C LYS A 797 11.66 1.33 -45.31
N LYS A 798 10.76 2.25 -45.68
CA LYS A 798 9.52 2.52 -44.92
C LYS A 798 8.64 1.29 -44.85
N LEU A 799 8.53 0.53 -45.94
CA LEU A 799 7.74 -0.69 -46.03
C LEU A 799 8.31 -1.82 -45.15
N GLN A 800 9.63 -2.03 -45.15
CA GLN A 800 10.29 -3.05 -44.32
C GLN A 800 10.23 -2.70 -42.82
N THR A 801 10.38 -1.43 -42.48
CA THR A 801 10.17 -0.90 -41.12
C THR A 801 8.73 -1.16 -40.67
N PHE A 802 7.72 -0.68 -41.40
CA PHE A 802 6.30 -0.90 -41.09
C PHE A 802 5.93 -2.38 -40.93
N LYS A 803 6.35 -3.24 -41.87
CA LYS A 803 6.13 -4.69 -41.78
C LYS A 803 6.77 -5.31 -40.54
N SER A 804 7.93 -4.79 -40.11
CA SER A 804 8.61 -5.23 -38.89
C SER A 804 7.94 -4.71 -37.63
N GLU A 805 7.55 -3.44 -37.58
CA GLU A 805 6.90 -2.81 -36.42
C GLU A 805 5.56 -3.45 -36.10
N LEU A 806 4.74 -3.78 -37.10
CA LEU A 806 3.49 -4.54 -36.92
C LEU A 806 3.74 -5.95 -36.37
N ALA A 807 4.67 -6.69 -36.97
CA ALA A 807 4.97 -8.05 -36.56
C ALA A 807 5.56 -8.11 -35.15
N ASP A 808 6.44 -7.17 -34.80
CA ASP A 808 7.08 -7.07 -33.51
C ASP A 808 6.06 -6.61 -32.44
N CYS A 809 5.28 -5.55 -32.67
CA CYS A 809 4.29 -5.07 -31.70
C CYS A 809 3.15 -6.07 -31.45
N TYR A 810 2.57 -6.66 -32.49
CA TYR A 810 1.43 -7.57 -32.30
C TYR A 810 1.83 -8.95 -31.77
N SER A 811 3.08 -9.41 -32.00
CA SER A 811 3.57 -10.63 -31.34
C SER A 811 3.97 -10.39 -29.88
N ALA A 812 4.48 -9.21 -29.53
CA ALA A 812 4.94 -8.88 -28.17
C ALA A 812 3.88 -8.99 -27.07
N HIS A 813 2.58 -8.98 -27.40
CA HIS A 813 1.50 -9.09 -26.41
C HIS A 813 1.47 -10.41 -25.63
N GLY A 814 2.13 -11.48 -26.11
CA GLY A 814 2.33 -12.71 -25.34
C GLY A 814 3.19 -12.48 -24.09
N LEU A 815 4.20 -11.59 -24.20
CA LEU A 815 5.13 -11.26 -23.11
C LEU A 815 4.48 -10.52 -21.93
N LEU A 816 3.24 -10.05 -22.08
CA LEU A 816 2.48 -9.46 -20.97
C LEU A 816 1.94 -10.53 -20.00
N CYS A 817 1.84 -11.79 -20.44
CA CYS A 817 1.13 -12.90 -19.78
C CYS A 817 -0.29 -12.48 -19.35
N ARG A 818 -1.06 -12.05 -20.36
CA ARG A 818 -2.44 -11.53 -20.27
C ARG A 818 -3.46 -12.36 -21.03
N TRP A 819 -3.07 -13.54 -21.50
CA TRP A 819 -3.97 -14.49 -22.11
C TRP A 819 -4.44 -15.48 -21.06
N GLU A 820 -5.75 -15.69 -20.96
CA GLU A 820 -6.33 -16.65 -20.00
C GLU A 820 -6.28 -18.05 -20.59
N PHE A 821 -5.38 -18.88 -20.04
CA PHE A 821 -5.22 -20.27 -20.46
C PHE A 821 -6.39 -21.15 -19.98
N ASN A 822 -6.96 -20.87 -18.81
CA ASN A 822 -8.06 -21.63 -18.22
C ASN A 822 -9.34 -21.56 -19.07
N LEU A 823 -9.57 -20.44 -19.79
CA LEU A 823 -10.66 -20.30 -20.77
C LEU A 823 -10.49 -21.22 -22.00
N LEU A 824 -9.33 -21.82 -22.22
CA LEU A 824 -9.12 -22.82 -23.27
C LEU A 824 -9.36 -24.26 -22.78
N GLU A 825 -9.17 -24.55 -21.49
CA GLU A 825 -9.39 -25.90 -20.93
C GLU A 825 -10.89 -26.21 -20.77
N ASN A 826 -11.69 -25.23 -20.30
CA ASN A 826 -13.15 -25.40 -20.20
C ASN A 826 -13.81 -25.62 -21.57
N LEU A 827 -13.30 -24.96 -22.63
CA LEU A 827 -13.79 -25.07 -24.01
C LEU A 827 -13.59 -26.44 -24.66
N ASP A 828 -12.87 -27.37 -24.04
CA ASP A 828 -12.75 -28.77 -24.47
C ASP A 828 -13.59 -29.75 -23.61
N SER A 829 -14.29 -29.27 -22.58
CA SER A 829 -15.08 -30.11 -21.65
C SER A 829 -16.57 -30.20 -22.00
N THR A 830 -17.05 -31.44 -22.19
CA THR A 830 -18.47 -31.85 -22.16
C THR A 830 -19.46 -31.15 -23.10
N ASP A 831 -19.37 -31.37 -24.43
CA ASP A 831 -20.42 -32.15 -25.12
C ASP A 831 -19.98 -32.72 -26.51
N LYS A 832 -20.68 -33.76 -26.98
CA LYS A 832 -20.47 -34.44 -28.27
C LYS A 832 -21.13 -33.67 -29.43
N GLY A 833 -20.50 -32.61 -29.91
CA GLY A 833 -20.99 -31.93 -31.13
C GLY A 833 -19.95 -31.14 -31.91
N TYR A 834 -19.26 -30.21 -31.26
CA TYR A 834 -18.31 -29.31 -31.89
C TYR A 834 -16.97 -29.37 -31.17
N ARG A 835 -15.91 -29.81 -31.87
CA ARG A 835 -14.55 -29.51 -31.43
C ARG A 835 -14.38 -28.00 -31.48
N SER A 836 -14.23 -27.37 -30.32
CA SER A 836 -13.82 -25.97 -30.26
C SER A 836 -12.46 -25.83 -30.96
N ARG A 837 -12.15 -24.62 -31.44
CA ARG A 837 -10.84 -24.33 -32.02
C ARG A 837 -10.15 -23.37 -31.07
N SER A 838 -9.00 -23.77 -30.55
CA SER A 838 -8.21 -22.96 -29.63
C SER A 838 -8.04 -21.54 -30.17
N LEU A 839 -8.36 -20.57 -29.33
CA LEU A 839 -8.35 -19.16 -29.69
C LEU A 839 -6.92 -18.63 -29.59
N ASP A 840 -6.24 -18.48 -30.71
CA ASP A 840 -4.93 -17.81 -30.75
C ASP A 840 -5.05 -16.36 -30.25
N GLN A 841 -4.16 -15.90 -29.36
CA GLN A 841 -4.06 -14.47 -29.03
C GLN A 841 -3.71 -13.64 -30.28
N PHE A 842 -2.74 -14.12 -31.07
CA PHE A 842 -2.21 -13.42 -32.23
C PHE A 842 -3.10 -13.58 -33.48
N LEU A 843 -3.26 -12.50 -34.26
CA LEU A 843 -4.02 -12.49 -35.51
C LEU A 843 -3.14 -12.18 -36.73
N LYS A 844 -3.27 -13.01 -37.77
CA LYS A 844 -2.86 -12.70 -39.14
C LYS A 844 -3.88 -13.20 -40.15
N GLY A 845 -3.76 -12.77 -41.41
CA GLY A 845 -4.74 -13.01 -42.49
C GLY A 845 -4.97 -14.44 -42.99
N HIS A 846 -4.67 -15.47 -42.19
CA HIS A 846 -5.17 -16.83 -42.42
C HIS A 846 -6.45 -17.06 -41.61
N VAL A 847 -7.56 -17.16 -42.35
CA VAL A 847 -8.71 -17.96 -41.89
C VAL A 847 -8.23 -19.40 -41.73
N VAL A 848 -8.53 -20.04 -40.60
CA VAL A 848 -8.37 -21.49 -40.43
C VAL A 848 -9.19 -22.20 -41.52
N SER A 849 -8.50 -22.85 -42.45
CA SER A 849 -9.15 -23.45 -43.62
C SER A 849 -9.90 -24.72 -43.24
N GLU A 850 -11.21 -24.71 -43.42
CA GLU A 850 -12.04 -25.91 -43.42
C GLU A 850 -11.74 -26.77 -44.65
N LYS A 851 -10.70 -27.58 -44.51
CA LYS A 851 -10.56 -28.86 -45.21
C LYS A 851 -10.23 -29.92 -44.17
N PRO A 852 -11.17 -30.82 -43.84
CA PRO A 852 -10.81 -32.05 -43.15
C PRO A 852 -9.74 -32.77 -43.98
N LYS A 853 -8.62 -33.17 -43.36
CA LYS A 853 -7.93 -34.36 -43.84
C LYS A 853 -8.90 -35.51 -43.59
N GLN A 854 -9.58 -35.99 -44.63
CA GLN A 854 -10.36 -37.21 -44.50
C GLN A 854 -9.43 -38.32 -43.99
N PRO A 855 -9.79 -39.04 -42.91
CA PRO A 855 -9.10 -40.28 -42.60
C PRO A 855 -9.31 -41.24 -43.79
N LYS A 856 -8.24 -41.84 -44.30
CA LYS A 856 -8.35 -42.86 -45.35
C LYS A 856 -8.99 -44.12 -44.73
N THR A 857 -10.28 -44.31 -44.94
CA THR A 857 -10.97 -45.55 -44.55
C THR A 857 -10.34 -46.74 -45.30
N LYS A 858 -9.79 -47.71 -44.57
CA LYS A 858 -9.30 -48.97 -45.17
C LYS A 858 -10.47 -49.94 -45.43
N GLN A 859 -11.10 -49.80 -46.58
CA GLN A 859 -11.80 -50.84 -47.32
C GLN A 859 -11.54 -50.55 -48.82
N GLY A 860 -11.22 -51.51 -49.67
CA GLY A 860 -10.95 -52.92 -49.44
C GLY A 860 -10.86 -53.61 -50.80
N ASP A 861 -9.69 -54.19 -51.10
CA ASP A 861 -9.40 -55.13 -52.18
C ASP A 861 -9.49 -54.71 -53.68
N ILE A 862 -8.55 -55.33 -54.42
CA ILE A 862 -8.61 -55.78 -55.83
C ILE A 862 -8.22 -54.83 -57.01
N LEU A 863 -7.38 -55.41 -57.87
CA LEU A 863 -6.98 -55.12 -59.26
C LEU A 863 -6.00 -53.97 -59.62
N THR A 864 -4.80 -54.41 -60.06
CA THR A 864 -4.01 -53.95 -61.26
C THR A 864 -3.58 -52.48 -61.38
N GLN A 865 -2.27 -52.17 -61.55
CA GLN A 865 -1.43 -52.34 -62.76
C GLN A 865 -1.93 -51.53 -63.98
N SER A 866 -1.09 -50.83 -64.77
CA SER A 866 0.37 -50.57 -64.67
C SER A 866 0.85 -49.52 -65.70
N LYS A 867 2.15 -49.12 -65.62
CA LYS A 867 3.00 -48.55 -66.71
C LYS A 867 2.64 -47.10 -67.15
N MET A 868 3.56 -46.29 -67.70
CA MET A 868 4.97 -46.48 -68.14
C MET A 868 5.78 -45.17 -67.85
N LYS A 869 7.08 -45.22 -67.48
CA LYS A 869 8.28 -44.89 -68.31
C LYS A 869 8.36 -43.44 -68.88
N GLU A 870 9.50 -42.73 -68.93
CA GLU A 870 10.94 -42.94 -68.56
C GLU A 870 11.43 -41.71 -67.76
N THR A 871 12.44 -41.68 -66.85
CA THR A 871 13.72 -42.38 -66.57
C THR A 871 14.99 -41.79 -67.24
N VAL A 872 16.13 -41.89 -66.52
CA VAL A 872 17.51 -41.34 -66.74
C VAL A 872 17.72 -39.91 -66.25
N GLY A 873 18.66 -39.58 -65.36
CA GLY A 873 19.67 -40.35 -64.60
C GLY A 873 20.66 -39.36 -63.92
N LEU A 874 21.57 -39.71 -63.00
CA LEU A 874 21.99 -40.95 -62.35
C LEU A 874 22.44 -40.62 -60.90
N ASP A 875 22.20 -41.57 -59.98
CA ASP A 875 23.04 -42.11 -58.88
C ASP A 875 23.79 -41.12 -57.92
N GLU A 876 23.98 -41.39 -56.63
CA GLU A 876 23.89 -42.63 -55.82
C GLU A 876 22.88 -42.45 -54.63
N GLU A 877 22.22 -43.44 -54.00
CA GLU A 877 22.48 -44.88 -53.73
C GLU A 877 23.55 -45.16 -52.64
N TYR A 878 23.45 -46.11 -51.68
CA TYR A 878 22.37 -46.96 -51.12
C TYR A 878 22.54 -46.92 -49.56
N VAL A 879 21.53 -46.63 -48.72
CA VAL A 879 20.48 -47.54 -48.17
C VAL A 879 21.00 -48.59 -47.16
N ASP A 880 20.48 -48.58 -45.92
CA ASP A 880 19.70 -49.73 -45.44
C ASP A 880 18.69 -49.42 -44.29
N HIS A 881 17.82 -50.40 -44.03
CA HIS A 881 16.71 -50.50 -43.09
C HIS A 881 17.07 -50.31 -41.58
N GLU A 882 16.16 -50.23 -40.60
CA GLU A 882 14.73 -50.62 -40.54
C GLU A 882 13.95 -49.78 -39.49
N ALA A 883 12.62 -49.67 -39.61
CA ALA A 883 11.80 -48.86 -38.70
C ALA A 883 10.91 -49.73 -37.78
N GLN A 884 11.40 -50.08 -36.59
CA GLN A 884 10.57 -50.68 -35.54
C GLN A 884 9.56 -49.67 -34.98
N VAL A 885 8.27 -49.90 -35.22
CA VAL A 885 7.17 -49.13 -34.61
C VAL A 885 6.89 -49.69 -33.22
N VAL A 886 7.65 -49.23 -32.24
CA VAL A 886 7.47 -49.57 -30.81
C VAL A 886 6.20 -48.89 -30.27
N SER A 887 5.33 -49.63 -29.58
CA SER A 887 4.14 -49.03 -28.95
C SER A 887 4.54 -48.09 -27.80
N MET A 888 3.78 -47.01 -27.61
CA MET A 888 3.90 -46.14 -26.42
C MET A 888 3.73 -46.92 -25.10
N GLU A 889 2.91 -47.98 -25.11
CA GLU A 889 2.73 -48.85 -23.94
C GLU A 889 3.96 -49.71 -23.67
N GLU A 890 4.67 -50.12 -24.72
CA GLU A 890 5.90 -50.91 -24.61
C GLU A 890 7.09 -50.06 -24.14
N LEU A 891 7.16 -48.79 -24.60
CA LEU A 891 8.08 -47.79 -24.06
C LEU A 891 7.78 -47.48 -22.58
N SER A 892 6.50 -47.28 -22.23
CA SER A 892 6.07 -47.06 -20.85
C SER A 892 6.45 -48.23 -19.94
N SER A 893 6.15 -49.46 -20.36
CA SER A 893 6.48 -50.68 -19.60
C SER A 893 7.99 -50.86 -19.43
N LYS A 894 8.80 -50.61 -20.47
CA LYS A 894 10.28 -50.62 -20.39
C LYS A 894 10.85 -49.49 -19.51
N PHE A 895 10.15 -48.37 -19.35
CA PHE A 895 10.56 -47.29 -18.46
C PHE A 895 10.20 -47.60 -16.99
N ILE A 896 9.02 -48.18 -16.75
CA ILE A 896 8.58 -48.64 -15.43
C ILE A 896 9.45 -49.79 -14.93
N GLN A 897 9.75 -50.79 -15.77
CA GLN A 897 10.63 -51.89 -15.40
C GLN A 897 12.02 -51.37 -15.02
N ARG A 898 12.62 -50.46 -15.81
CA ARG A 898 13.90 -49.83 -15.45
C ARG A 898 13.86 -49.02 -14.14
N ALA A 899 12.71 -48.44 -13.78
CA ALA A 899 12.56 -47.76 -12.50
C ALA A 899 12.48 -48.76 -11.32
N ILE A 900 11.88 -49.93 -11.53
CA ILE A 900 11.83 -51.02 -10.55
C ILE A 900 13.22 -51.67 -10.40
N ASP A 901 13.87 -52.02 -11.51
CA ASP A 901 15.23 -52.61 -11.54
C ASP A 901 16.26 -51.67 -10.87
N ALA A 902 16.08 -50.35 -11.01
CA ALA A 902 16.91 -49.35 -10.33
C ALA A 902 16.63 -49.27 -8.82
N PHE A 903 15.38 -49.44 -8.38
CA PHE A 903 15.03 -49.46 -6.96
C PHE A 903 15.55 -50.72 -6.24
N ASP A 904 15.45 -51.90 -6.86
CA ASP A 904 16.03 -53.13 -6.30
C ASP A 904 17.58 -53.15 -6.34
N SER A 905 18.21 -52.22 -7.06
CA SER A 905 19.66 -52.00 -7.03
C SER A 905 20.17 -51.15 -5.84
N ILE A 906 19.27 -50.64 -4.99
CA ILE A 906 19.60 -49.83 -3.81
C ILE A 906 19.12 -50.57 -2.54
N LYS A 907 19.88 -51.61 -2.17
CA LYS A 907 19.68 -52.44 -0.98
C LYS A 907 21.02 -52.92 -0.40
#